data_AF-A0A212EWE0-F1
#
_entry.id   AF-A0A212EWE0-F1
#
_cell.length_a   1.000
_cell.length_b   1.000
_cell.length_c   1.000
_cell.angle_alpha   90.00
_cell.angle_beta   90.00
_cell.angle_gamma   90.00
#
_symmetry.space_group_name_H-M   'P 1'
#
loop_
_entity.id
_entity.type
_entity.pdbx_description
1 polymer ?
#
loop_
_entity_poly.entity_id
_entity_poly.type
_entity_poly.pdbx_seq_one_letter_code
_entity_poly.pdbx_strand_id
1 'polypeptide(L)'
;MSLYRLCVCFLLIWQSVIALNILAIYPYHGKSHFIVFKVYLQELARRGHNVTVISHFPEVNPSKNYHDISLAGSMQEMEDRLPFHRSYLTVLATALYLTKFGTDNCKVMLENERVRNLIKDKPKFDVIVLEQFNSDCALGIAYKLGAPVVGTTSHVLMPWHYNRLGIPNNPSYVSFHFLEGGTKPTLFQRIERFIFNLYFNTVYYYTSQRVDQQTLANYYDDIPPLEDLGRQMKFLMLYHNFILTGSRLFPANVIEIGGYHVKEAKPLTGDLLKFVEEAEHGVIYVSFGSVVKSSTMPADKLNAVLEAMTELPQRFIWKWETDVVLLDKKKLYISSWLPQVDILGNPKTLAFLSHSGMGGTTEAIHFGVPVVAMPVVGDQPSNAAAVEESGLGVTLQIRDLTKENLLAAFRKVLDPKFRENVKSISKAWHDRPLSPLDTAVYWTEFAARYPNQTFRTPAADVAYIIIMACCCKPGRSNKSSLSCLGRCDLPKHQCLDKHEVRPGPVPKYMGWHYTAKDAPEHQLRCGWRPGHIACPVLRRIEQHNCMKSSECSPCVSSCAKPPCYKPCCMPPKCVAVCPSIPTCCKTPPCNQPSIRIVRHGGRYTISTKPSNISNAPSGPYPLKYVLNTDDDDETNAKFSVEAKFNDYNFDYTSSQSSFVLDFSPPEARCFKPCPKRSTSCLLCKIDGKCPK
;
A
#
# COMPACT_ATOMS: atom_id res chain seq x y z
N MET A 1 -44.33 -26.15 22.67
CA MET A 1 -43.65 -24.88 22.32
C MET A 1 -44.43 -24.23 21.19
N SER A 2 -44.67 -22.91 21.23
CA SER A 2 -45.48 -22.22 20.20
C SER A 2 -44.78 -22.25 18.83
N LEU A 3 -45.56 -22.41 17.75
CA LEU A 3 -45.10 -22.28 16.36
C LEU A 3 -44.28 -21.01 16.14
N TYR A 4 -44.64 -19.92 16.83
CA TYR A 4 -43.92 -18.65 16.80
C TYR A 4 -42.43 -18.78 17.15
N ARG A 5 -42.07 -19.61 18.15
CA ARG A 5 -40.65 -19.84 18.48
C ARG A 5 -39.94 -20.66 17.40
N LEU A 6 -40.64 -21.60 16.75
CA LEU A 6 -40.08 -22.33 15.61
C LEU A 6 -39.88 -21.41 14.39
N CYS A 7 -40.85 -20.54 14.07
CA CYS A 7 -40.71 -19.55 12.99
C CYS A 7 -39.61 -18.52 13.29
N VAL A 8 -39.50 -18.02 14.52
CA VAL A 8 -38.41 -17.11 14.92
C VAL A 8 -37.06 -17.83 14.88
N CYS A 9 -36.95 -19.08 15.31
CA CYS A 9 -35.73 -19.88 15.13
C CYS A 9 -35.42 -20.10 13.63
N PHE A 10 -36.40 -20.44 12.79
CA PHE A 10 -36.20 -20.57 11.35
C PHE A 10 -35.77 -19.26 10.68
N LEU A 11 -36.34 -18.12 11.08
CA LEU A 11 -35.96 -16.78 10.60
C LEU A 11 -34.55 -16.36 11.10
N LEU A 12 -34.14 -16.78 12.30
CA LEU A 12 -32.79 -16.56 12.83
C LEU A 12 -31.75 -17.52 12.21
N ILE A 13 -32.17 -18.71 11.78
CA ILE A 13 -31.37 -19.66 10.99
C ILE A 13 -31.28 -19.23 9.52
N TRP A 14 -32.23 -18.42 9.04
CA TRP A 14 -32.19 -17.76 7.74
C TRP A 14 -31.22 -16.56 7.72
N GLN A 15 -30.01 -16.76 8.24
CA GLN A 15 -28.87 -16.03 7.71
C GLN A 15 -28.79 -16.40 6.23
N SER A 16 -29.16 -15.45 5.38
CA SER A 16 -29.05 -15.59 3.93
C SER A 16 -27.58 -15.80 3.58
N VAL A 17 -27.17 -17.05 3.37
CA VAL A 17 -25.85 -17.39 2.83
C VAL A 17 -25.81 -16.81 1.42
N ILE A 18 -25.18 -15.65 1.27
CA ILE A 18 -25.05 -14.98 -0.02
C ILE A 18 -24.04 -15.79 -0.85
N ALA A 19 -24.56 -16.70 -1.65
CA ALA A 19 -23.79 -17.45 -2.63
C ALA A 19 -23.36 -16.51 -3.78
N LEU A 20 -22.20 -15.87 -3.61
CA LEU A 20 -21.56 -15.03 -4.62
C LEU A 20 -21.13 -15.87 -5.83
N ASN A 21 -21.21 -15.31 -7.04
CA ASN A 21 -20.53 -15.85 -8.21
C ASN A 21 -19.16 -15.16 -8.35
N ILE A 22 -18.09 -15.92 -8.16
CA ILE A 22 -16.70 -15.43 -8.05
C ILE A 22 -15.89 -15.96 -9.23
N LEU A 23 -15.16 -15.08 -9.91
CA LEU A 23 -14.12 -15.46 -10.86
C LEU A 23 -12.73 -15.32 -10.21
N ALA A 24 -11.90 -16.33 -10.36
CA ALA A 24 -10.53 -16.40 -9.88
C ALA A 24 -9.57 -16.47 -11.07
N ILE A 25 -8.65 -15.53 -11.22
CA ILE A 25 -7.70 -15.45 -12.35
C ILE A 25 -6.25 -15.58 -11.85
N TYR A 26 -5.67 -16.76 -12.00
CA TYR A 26 -4.35 -17.15 -11.48
C TYR A 26 -3.50 -17.80 -12.60
N PRO A 27 -3.00 -17.01 -13.56
CA PRO A 27 -2.39 -17.52 -14.78
C PRO A 27 -0.91 -17.86 -14.66
N TYR A 28 -0.29 -17.71 -13.49
CA TYR A 28 1.11 -18.07 -13.30
C TYR A 28 1.28 -19.58 -13.15
N HIS A 29 2.06 -20.20 -14.04
CA HIS A 29 2.39 -21.64 -14.07
C HIS A 29 3.43 -22.06 -13.00
N GLY A 30 3.58 -21.27 -11.94
CA GLY A 30 4.39 -21.61 -10.75
C GLY A 30 3.51 -22.20 -9.65
N LYS A 31 3.58 -23.52 -9.46
CA LYS A 31 2.75 -24.28 -8.50
C LYS A 31 2.86 -23.77 -7.06
N SER A 32 4.04 -23.26 -6.67
CA SER A 32 4.28 -22.65 -5.36
C SER A 32 3.42 -21.41 -5.09
N HIS A 33 3.04 -20.65 -6.11
CA HIS A 33 2.08 -19.55 -5.97
C HIS A 33 0.66 -20.10 -5.85
N PHE A 34 0.28 -21.00 -6.75
CA PHE A 34 -1.10 -21.52 -6.78
C PHE A 34 -1.47 -22.33 -5.53
N ILE A 35 -0.54 -23.09 -4.93
CA ILE A 35 -0.76 -23.80 -3.66
C ILE A 35 -1.23 -22.84 -2.56
N VAL A 36 -0.72 -21.61 -2.53
CA VAL A 36 -1.14 -20.59 -1.57
C VAL A 36 -2.61 -20.22 -1.82
N PHE A 37 -2.94 -19.77 -3.04
CA PHE A 37 -4.29 -19.34 -3.41
C PHE A 37 -5.34 -20.47 -3.34
N LYS A 38 -4.95 -21.70 -3.67
CA LYS A 38 -5.82 -22.89 -3.72
C LYS A 38 -6.62 -23.09 -2.44
N VAL A 39 -5.99 -22.92 -1.26
CA VAL A 39 -6.65 -23.09 0.04
C VAL A 39 -7.79 -22.10 0.23
N TYR A 40 -7.58 -20.85 -0.21
CA TYR A 40 -8.57 -19.79 -0.17
C TYR A 40 -9.72 -20.02 -1.17
N LEU A 41 -9.42 -20.46 -2.40
CA LEU A 41 -10.44 -20.79 -3.40
C LEU A 41 -11.30 -22.00 -2.98
N GLN A 42 -10.67 -23.02 -2.38
CA GLN A 42 -11.37 -24.16 -1.75
C GLN A 42 -12.33 -23.69 -0.65
N GLU A 43 -11.91 -22.75 0.20
CA GLU A 43 -12.72 -22.25 1.31
C GLU A 43 -13.92 -21.42 0.83
N LEU A 44 -13.76 -20.58 -0.20
CA LEU A 44 -14.89 -19.86 -0.82
C LEU A 44 -15.96 -20.85 -1.33
N ALA A 45 -15.54 -21.91 -2.02
CA ALA A 45 -16.46 -22.96 -2.48
C ALA A 45 -17.07 -23.74 -1.29
N ARG A 46 -16.30 -24.02 -0.23
CA ARG A 46 -16.81 -24.68 0.99
C ARG A 46 -17.90 -23.85 1.69
N ARG A 47 -17.83 -22.52 1.61
CA ARG A 47 -18.86 -21.60 2.14
C ARG A 47 -20.08 -21.43 1.23
N GLY A 48 -20.13 -22.15 0.10
CA GLY A 48 -21.28 -22.18 -0.80
C GLY A 48 -21.28 -21.11 -1.90
N HIS A 49 -20.20 -20.35 -2.06
CA HIS A 49 -20.03 -19.48 -3.24
C HIS A 49 -19.81 -20.31 -4.51
N ASN A 50 -20.21 -19.80 -5.66
CA ASN A 50 -19.89 -20.39 -6.95
C ASN A 50 -18.53 -19.84 -7.43
N VAL A 51 -17.53 -20.69 -7.61
CA VAL A 51 -16.15 -20.28 -7.88
C VAL A 51 -15.68 -20.83 -9.23
N THR A 52 -15.43 -19.93 -10.19
CA THR A 52 -14.81 -20.27 -11.48
C THR A 52 -13.34 -19.90 -11.44
N VAL A 53 -12.43 -20.80 -11.79
CA VAL A 53 -10.97 -20.61 -11.65
C VAL A 53 -10.27 -20.77 -12.99
N ILE A 54 -9.53 -19.75 -13.43
CA ILE A 54 -8.60 -19.79 -14.55
C ILE A 54 -7.20 -20.03 -13.99
N SER A 55 -6.62 -21.21 -14.20
CA SER A 55 -5.26 -21.54 -13.74
C SER A 55 -4.63 -22.73 -14.50
N HIS A 56 -3.32 -22.94 -14.33
CA HIS A 56 -2.62 -24.13 -14.83
C HIS A 56 -2.85 -25.40 -13.96
N PHE A 57 -3.53 -25.28 -12.82
CA PHE A 57 -3.57 -26.30 -11.77
C PHE A 57 -5.01 -26.66 -11.38
N PRO A 58 -5.77 -27.33 -12.27
CA PRO A 58 -7.16 -27.70 -11.99
C PRO A 58 -7.30 -28.56 -10.74
N GLU A 59 -8.46 -28.48 -10.08
CA GLU A 59 -8.70 -29.20 -8.84
C GLU A 59 -8.88 -30.71 -9.06
N VAL A 60 -8.35 -31.52 -8.14
CA VAL A 60 -8.54 -32.97 -8.12
C VAL A 60 -9.75 -33.27 -7.26
N ASN A 61 -10.84 -33.71 -7.89
CA ASN A 61 -12.17 -33.89 -7.30
C ASN A 61 -12.81 -32.58 -6.79
N PRO A 62 -13.12 -31.62 -7.69
CA PRO A 62 -13.74 -30.35 -7.31
C PRO A 62 -15.14 -30.53 -6.70
N SER A 63 -15.49 -29.63 -5.77
CA SER A 63 -16.87 -29.45 -5.31
C SER A 63 -17.78 -29.04 -6.48
N LYS A 64 -19.09 -29.34 -6.40
CA LYS A 64 -20.06 -29.05 -7.49
C LYS A 64 -20.11 -27.57 -7.93
N ASN A 65 -19.73 -26.67 -7.04
CA ASN A 65 -19.69 -25.20 -7.19
C ASN A 65 -18.27 -24.66 -7.41
N TYR A 66 -17.32 -25.52 -7.79
CA TYR A 66 -15.96 -25.16 -8.18
C TYR A 66 -15.75 -25.56 -9.64
N HIS A 67 -15.35 -24.63 -10.49
CA HIS A 67 -15.33 -24.79 -11.95
C HIS A 67 -13.98 -24.38 -12.55
N ASP A 68 -13.22 -25.34 -13.08
CA ASP A 68 -11.92 -25.05 -13.68
C ASP A 68 -11.99 -24.70 -15.17
N ILE A 69 -11.41 -23.55 -15.51
CA ILE A 69 -10.95 -23.18 -16.85
C ILE A 69 -9.44 -23.46 -16.88
N SER A 70 -9.10 -24.70 -17.23
CA SER A 70 -7.72 -25.16 -17.22
C SER A 70 -6.86 -24.50 -18.31
N LEU A 71 -5.68 -24.05 -17.90
CA LEU A 71 -4.53 -23.67 -18.71
C LEU A 71 -3.44 -24.77 -18.69
N ALA A 72 -3.68 -25.93 -18.06
CA ALA A 72 -2.68 -26.99 -17.93
C ALA A 72 -2.14 -27.43 -19.31
N GLY A 73 -0.82 -27.66 -19.40
CA GLY A 73 -0.15 -28.13 -20.61
C GLY A 73 0.13 -27.05 -21.68
N SER A 74 -0.43 -25.84 -21.59
CA SER A 74 -0.08 -24.73 -22.50
C SER A 74 1.31 -24.13 -22.22
N MET A 75 1.79 -24.27 -20.97
CA MET A 75 3.14 -23.94 -20.54
C MET A 75 3.68 -25.08 -19.69
N GLN A 76 4.97 -25.35 -19.81
CA GLN A 76 5.67 -26.29 -18.96
C GLN A 76 5.81 -25.69 -17.54
N GLU A 77 5.59 -26.47 -16.48
CA GLU A 77 5.61 -26.00 -15.08
C GLU A 77 7.01 -25.57 -14.60
N MET A 78 7.10 -24.53 -13.76
CA MET A 78 8.39 -23.95 -13.32
C MET A 78 9.17 -24.78 -12.27
N GLU A 79 8.79 -26.03 -12.01
CA GLU A 79 9.44 -26.86 -10.99
C GLU A 79 10.87 -27.30 -11.39
N ASP A 80 11.78 -27.33 -10.40
CA ASP A 80 13.15 -27.85 -10.44
C ASP A 80 14.04 -27.32 -11.60
N ARG A 81 13.86 -26.05 -11.99
CA ARG A 81 14.56 -25.44 -13.15
C ARG A 81 15.76 -24.55 -12.86
N LEU A 82 15.84 -23.96 -11.66
CA LEU A 82 16.87 -22.95 -11.37
C LEU A 82 18.07 -23.57 -10.64
N PRO A 83 19.31 -23.38 -11.15
CA PRO A 83 20.52 -23.89 -10.51
C PRO A 83 20.88 -23.06 -9.27
N PHE A 84 21.71 -23.62 -8.40
CA PHE A 84 22.30 -22.94 -7.24
C PHE A 84 23.37 -21.90 -7.64
N HIS A 85 22.99 -20.87 -8.40
CA HIS A 85 23.87 -19.76 -8.76
C HIS A 85 23.16 -18.40 -8.65
N ARG A 86 23.86 -17.41 -8.08
CA ARG A 86 23.35 -16.08 -7.80
C ARG A 86 24.43 -15.02 -8.05
N SER A 87 24.11 -13.99 -8.83
CA SER A 87 24.93 -12.81 -9.04
C SER A 87 24.06 -11.58 -9.34
N TYR A 88 24.66 -10.38 -9.39
CA TYR A 88 23.93 -9.18 -9.83
C TYR A 88 23.33 -9.33 -11.23
N LEU A 89 24.01 -10.03 -12.13
CA LEU A 89 23.53 -10.26 -13.49
C LEU A 89 22.28 -11.15 -13.49
N THR A 90 22.21 -12.19 -12.65
CA THR A 90 20.99 -13.02 -12.54
C THR A 90 19.83 -12.24 -11.92
N VAL A 91 20.09 -11.32 -10.97
CA VAL A 91 19.04 -10.44 -10.42
C VAL A 91 18.54 -9.47 -11.50
N LEU A 92 19.42 -8.83 -12.29
CA LEU A 92 19.00 -7.96 -13.40
C LEU A 92 18.19 -8.74 -14.45
N ALA A 93 18.67 -9.92 -14.86
CA ALA A 93 17.98 -10.80 -15.79
C ALA A 93 16.57 -11.22 -15.30
N THR A 94 16.34 -11.26 -13.98
CA THR A 94 15.03 -11.56 -13.40
C THR A 94 13.95 -10.56 -13.85
N ALA A 95 14.26 -9.28 -14.06
CA ALA A 95 13.27 -8.31 -14.54
C ALA A 95 12.79 -8.63 -15.98
N LEU A 96 13.72 -9.01 -16.86
CA LEU A 96 13.43 -9.42 -18.24
C LEU A 96 12.71 -10.77 -18.29
N TYR A 97 13.11 -11.71 -17.43
CA TYR A 97 12.44 -13.00 -17.24
C TYR A 97 10.97 -12.80 -16.86
N LEU A 98 10.70 -12.02 -15.80
CA LEU A 98 9.35 -11.72 -15.34
C LEU A 98 8.50 -11.02 -16.41
N THR A 99 9.10 -10.11 -17.21
CA THR A 99 8.45 -9.47 -18.37
C THR A 99 8.00 -10.51 -19.41
N LYS A 100 8.90 -11.43 -19.78
CA LYS A 100 8.59 -12.50 -20.74
C LYS A 100 7.48 -13.40 -20.24
N PHE A 101 7.55 -13.87 -19.00
CA PHE A 101 6.51 -14.74 -18.45
C PHE A 101 5.17 -14.03 -18.26
N GLY A 102 5.15 -12.74 -17.94
CA GLY A 102 3.91 -11.96 -17.91
C GLY A 102 3.23 -11.95 -19.28
N THR A 103 4.02 -11.67 -20.31
CA THR A 103 3.60 -11.69 -21.72
C THR A 103 3.07 -13.06 -22.14
N ASP A 104 3.81 -14.13 -21.84
CA ASP A 104 3.46 -15.50 -22.25
C ASP A 104 2.21 -16.00 -21.51
N ASN A 105 2.08 -15.73 -20.20
CA ASN A 105 0.86 -16.01 -19.43
C ASN A 105 -0.36 -15.24 -19.99
N CYS A 106 -0.18 -13.98 -20.39
CA CYS A 106 -1.24 -13.15 -20.98
C CYS A 106 -1.74 -13.74 -22.31
N LYS A 107 -0.81 -14.12 -23.20
CA LYS A 107 -1.14 -14.80 -24.47
C LYS A 107 -1.90 -16.09 -24.22
N VAL A 108 -1.40 -16.96 -23.33
CA VAL A 108 -2.04 -18.24 -22.99
C VAL A 108 -3.49 -18.06 -22.50
N MET A 109 -3.78 -17.03 -21.71
CA MET A 109 -5.16 -16.72 -21.31
C MET A 109 -6.03 -16.32 -22.53
N LEU A 110 -5.54 -15.43 -23.39
CA LEU A 110 -6.32 -14.89 -24.52
C LEU A 110 -6.46 -15.89 -25.68
N GLU A 111 -5.49 -16.79 -25.83
CA GLU A 111 -5.49 -17.91 -26.78
C GLU A 111 -6.39 -19.07 -26.32
N ASN A 112 -6.75 -19.15 -25.04
CA ASN A 112 -7.68 -20.16 -24.52
C ASN A 112 -9.14 -19.87 -24.93
N GLU A 113 -9.76 -20.82 -25.64
CA GLU A 113 -11.16 -20.70 -26.12
C GLU A 113 -12.18 -20.51 -25.00
N ARG A 114 -12.02 -21.17 -23.86
CA ARG A 114 -12.96 -21.05 -22.74
C ARG A 114 -12.88 -19.68 -22.09
N VAL A 115 -11.69 -19.08 -22.02
CA VAL A 115 -11.51 -17.69 -21.55
C VAL A 115 -12.12 -16.70 -22.54
N ARG A 116 -11.93 -16.88 -23.86
CA ARG A 116 -12.60 -16.03 -24.88
C ARG A 116 -14.11 -16.15 -24.82
N ASN A 117 -14.66 -17.36 -24.67
CA ASN A 117 -16.09 -17.57 -24.52
C ASN A 117 -16.62 -16.91 -23.25
N LEU A 118 -15.92 -17.03 -22.12
CA LEU A 118 -16.27 -16.33 -20.87
C LEU A 118 -16.36 -14.80 -21.07
N ILE A 119 -15.39 -14.19 -21.78
CA ILE A 119 -15.38 -12.74 -22.06
C ILE A 119 -16.46 -12.33 -23.08
N LYS A 120 -16.84 -13.24 -23.99
CA LYS A 120 -17.89 -13.02 -25.00
C LYS A 120 -19.29 -13.12 -24.38
N ASP A 121 -19.53 -14.16 -23.60
CA ASP A 121 -20.83 -14.49 -22.99
C ASP A 121 -21.14 -13.55 -21.81
N LYS A 122 -20.10 -12.96 -21.19
CA LYS A 122 -20.17 -12.00 -20.08
C LYS A 122 -21.12 -12.45 -18.95
N PRO A 123 -20.94 -13.65 -18.37
CA PRO A 123 -21.72 -14.05 -17.22
C PRO A 123 -21.47 -13.07 -16.06
N LYS A 124 -22.52 -12.79 -15.30
CA LYS A 124 -22.44 -11.86 -14.17
C LYS A 124 -21.63 -12.50 -13.03
N PHE A 125 -20.48 -11.91 -12.72
CA PHE A 125 -19.74 -12.15 -11.48
C PHE A 125 -20.01 -11.02 -10.48
N ASP A 126 -20.03 -11.35 -9.19
CA ASP A 126 -20.21 -10.37 -8.11
C ASP A 126 -18.86 -9.80 -7.62
N VAL A 127 -17.78 -10.56 -7.79
CA VAL A 127 -16.39 -10.13 -7.54
C VAL A 127 -15.41 -10.97 -8.35
N ILE A 128 -14.28 -10.37 -8.75
CA ILE A 128 -13.16 -11.05 -9.40
C ILE A 128 -11.95 -10.98 -8.47
N VAL A 129 -11.38 -12.14 -8.14
CA VAL A 129 -10.13 -12.26 -7.39
C VAL A 129 -9.02 -12.66 -8.35
N LEU A 130 -7.85 -12.02 -8.27
CA LEU A 130 -6.76 -12.29 -9.22
C LEU A 130 -5.39 -12.14 -8.58
N GLU A 131 -4.39 -12.75 -9.23
CA GLU A 131 -2.99 -12.61 -8.83
C GLU A 131 -2.43 -11.22 -9.21
N GLN A 132 -1.70 -10.61 -8.28
CA GLN A 132 -0.89 -9.42 -8.51
C GLN A 132 0.58 -9.78 -8.37
N PHE A 133 1.22 -10.06 -9.50
CA PHE A 133 2.63 -10.45 -9.58
C PHE A 133 3.37 -9.69 -10.70
N ASN A 134 3.53 -10.29 -11.89
CA ASN A 134 4.38 -9.79 -12.97
C ASN A 134 3.63 -9.33 -14.24
N SER A 135 2.31 -9.47 -14.28
CA SER A 135 1.45 -9.08 -15.39
C SER A 135 0.17 -8.43 -14.87
N ASP A 136 -0.31 -7.40 -15.58
CA ASP A 136 -1.60 -6.77 -15.32
C ASP A 136 -2.70 -7.29 -16.27
N CYS A 137 -2.39 -8.25 -17.16
CA CYS A 137 -3.32 -8.72 -18.19
C CYS A 137 -4.66 -9.25 -17.64
N ALA A 138 -4.64 -9.87 -16.45
CA ALA A 138 -5.84 -10.32 -15.74
C ALA A 138 -6.79 -9.15 -15.36
N LEU A 139 -6.28 -7.94 -15.13
CA LEU A 139 -7.09 -6.75 -14.88
C LEU A 139 -7.86 -6.32 -16.15
N GLY A 140 -7.24 -6.46 -17.33
CA GLY A 140 -7.92 -6.22 -18.61
C GLY A 140 -9.08 -7.20 -18.86
N ILE A 141 -8.88 -8.49 -18.56
CA ILE A 141 -9.94 -9.50 -18.60
C ILE A 141 -11.07 -9.16 -17.62
N ALA A 142 -10.72 -8.79 -16.38
CA ALA A 142 -11.69 -8.41 -15.35
C ALA A 142 -12.50 -7.17 -15.76
N TYR A 143 -11.88 -6.17 -16.39
CA TYR A 143 -12.55 -5.00 -16.93
C TYR A 143 -13.61 -5.35 -18.00
N LYS A 144 -13.32 -6.28 -18.91
CA LYS A 144 -14.28 -6.72 -19.94
C LYS A 144 -15.52 -7.42 -19.37
N LEU A 145 -15.38 -8.03 -18.19
CA LEU A 145 -16.44 -8.70 -17.43
C LEU A 145 -17.19 -7.76 -16.46
N GLY A 146 -16.62 -6.61 -16.10
CA GLY A 146 -17.34 -5.50 -15.44
C GLY A 146 -17.65 -5.68 -13.95
N ALA A 147 -16.93 -6.56 -13.25
CA ALA A 147 -17.12 -6.84 -11.82
C ALA A 147 -15.97 -6.25 -10.96
N PRO A 148 -16.18 -5.96 -9.66
CA PRO A 148 -15.16 -5.36 -8.80
C PRO A 148 -13.98 -6.32 -8.59
N VAL A 149 -12.76 -5.77 -8.57
CA VAL A 149 -11.51 -6.55 -8.46
C VAL A 149 -10.93 -6.51 -7.05
N VAL A 150 -10.53 -7.68 -6.56
CA VAL A 150 -9.66 -7.88 -5.40
C VAL A 150 -8.35 -8.52 -5.88
N GLY A 151 -7.24 -7.80 -5.72
CA GLY A 151 -5.91 -8.36 -5.98
C GLY A 151 -5.47 -9.25 -4.83
N THR A 152 -4.65 -10.26 -5.12
CA THR A 152 -4.05 -11.16 -4.13
C THR A 152 -2.59 -11.45 -4.46
N THR A 153 -1.74 -11.65 -3.45
CA THR A 153 -0.34 -12.06 -3.65
C THR A 153 -0.02 -13.36 -2.92
N SER A 154 1.08 -14.00 -3.31
CA SER A 154 1.72 -15.15 -2.62
C SER A 154 3.04 -14.75 -1.92
N HIS A 155 3.44 -13.48 -2.07
CA HIS A 155 4.69 -12.87 -1.63
C HIS A 155 4.45 -11.43 -1.15
N VAL A 156 5.47 -10.80 -0.54
CA VAL A 156 5.44 -9.36 -0.20
C VAL A 156 5.38 -8.47 -1.46
N LEU A 157 5.11 -7.17 -1.31
CA LEU A 157 4.90 -6.26 -2.44
C LEU A 157 6.08 -6.21 -3.44
N MET A 158 5.75 -6.41 -4.71
CA MET A 158 6.64 -6.15 -5.85
C MET A 158 6.99 -4.65 -5.96
N PRO A 159 8.17 -4.29 -6.52
CA PRO A 159 8.63 -2.90 -6.59
C PRO A 159 7.66 -1.92 -7.26
N TRP A 160 6.86 -2.39 -8.22
CA TRP A 160 5.86 -1.58 -8.95
C TRP A 160 4.53 -1.41 -8.22
N HIS A 161 4.18 -2.28 -7.25
CA HIS A 161 2.90 -2.16 -6.54
C HIS A 161 2.85 -0.97 -5.57
N TYR A 162 3.99 -0.48 -5.08
CA TYR A 162 4.04 0.58 -4.06
C TYR A 162 3.35 1.86 -4.53
N ASN A 163 3.70 2.38 -5.72
CA ASN A 163 3.19 3.67 -6.21
C ASN A 163 1.68 3.61 -6.51
N ARG A 164 1.19 2.58 -7.22
CA ARG A 164 -0.24 2.43 -7.56
C ARG A 164 -1.16 2.27 -6.35
N LEU A 165 -0.60 1.82 -5.21
CA LEU A 165 -1.29 1.72 -3.93
C LEU A 165 -1.06 2.95 -3.03
N GLY A 166 -0.24 3.92 -3.43
CA GLY A 166 0.12 5.08 -2.60
C GLY A 166 0.93 4.73 -1.34
N ILE A 167 1.73 3.66 -1.40
CA ILE A 167 2.60 3.20 -0.31
C ILE A 167 3.98 3.85 -0.46
N PRO A 168 4.53 4.51 0.58
CA PRO A 168 5.87 5.08 0.51
C PRO A 168 6.93 3.97 0.44
N ASN A 169 7.75 3.98 -0.62
CA ASN A 169 8.88 3.07 -0.79
C ASN A 169 10.20 3.84 -0.56
N ASN A 170 10.81 3.66 0.60
CA ASN A 170 12.09 4.30 0.95
C ASN A 170 13.22 3.24 1.07
N PRO A 171 14.22 3.22 0.17
CA PRO A 171 15.29 2.22 0.19
C PRO A 171 16.20 2.30 1.43
N SER A 172 16.06 3.32 2.26
CA SER A 172 16.79 3.47 3.54
C SER A 172 16.37 2.46 4.61
N TYR A 173 15.18 1.89 4.51
CA TYR A 173 14.64 0.89 5.46
C TYR A 173 13.75 -0.18 4.81
N VAL A 174 13.12 0.10 3.66
CA VAL A 174 12.40 -0.93 2.90
C VAL A 174 13.43 -1.86 2.25
N SER A 175 13.33 -3.16 2.51
CA SER A 175 14.14 -4.16 1.80
C SER A 175 13.62 -4.34 0.37
N PHE A 176 14.54 -4.42 -0.59
CA PHE A 176 14.20 -4.67 -1.98
C PHE A 176 14.04 -6.16 -2.21
N HIS A 177 12.92 -6.56 -2.82
CA HIS A 177 12.42 -7.93 -2.88
C HIS A 177 13.46 -8.99 -3.28
N PHE A 178 14.35 -8.71 -4.23
CA PHE A 178 15.32 -9.68 -4.75
C PHE A 178 16.74 -9.60 -4.15
N LEU A 179 16.97 -8.74 -3.14
CA LEU A 179 18.30 -8.43 -2.60
C LEU A 179 18.46 -8.79 -1.12
N GLU A 180 19.72 -8.83 -0.67
CA GLU A 180 20.10 -9.15 0.71
C GLU A 180 19.85 -7.97 1.67
N GLY A 181 19.78 -8.29 2.96
CA GLY A 181 19.60 -7.34 4.06
C GLY A 181 18.14 -6.96 4.34
N GLY A 182 17.85 -6.66 5.61
CA GLY A 182 16.50 -6.36 6.09
C GLY A 182 16.25 -4.86 6.26
N THR A 183 15.67 -4.49 7.39
CA THR A 183 15.26 -3.13 7.76
C THR A 183 16.42 -2.20 8.12
N LYS A 184 17.62 -2.72 8.39
CA LYS A 184 18.81 -1.95 8.80
C LYS A 184 19.96 -1.99 7.75
N PRO A 185 19.78 -1.46 6.53
CA PRO A 185 20.79 -1.53 5.48
C PRO A 185 21.99 -0.60 5.71
N THR A 186 23.16 -1.08 5.30
CA THR A 186 24.38 -0.26 5.12
C THR A 186 24.19 0.78 4.01
N LEU A 187 25.04 1.82 3.96
CA LEU A 187 24.97 2.83 2.90
C LEU A 187 25.06 2.22 1.49
N PHE A 188 25.92 1.22 1.29
CA PHE A 188 26.03 0.50 0.03
C PHE A 188 24.71 -0.20 -0.35
N GLN A 189 24.12 -0.94 0.58
CA GLN A 189 22.82 -1.61 0.37
C GLN A 189 21.69 -0.62 0.06
N ARG A 190 21.72 0.62 0.58
CA ARG A 190 20.73 1.66 0.24
C ARG A 190 20.88 2.12 -1.22
N ILE A 191 22.11 2.32 -1.69
CA ILE A 191 22.41 2.69 -3.08
C ILE A 191 22.00 1.55 -4.02
N GLU A 192 22.38 0.32 -3.69
CA GLU A 192 22.01 -0.91 -4.39
C GLU A 192 20.48 -1.03 -4.53
N ARG A 193 19.74 -0.95 -3.43
CA ARG A 193 18.26 -0.96 -3.41
C ARG A 193 17.66 0.14 -4.26
N PHE A 194 18.22 1.36 -4.24
CA PHE A 194 17.74 2.46 -5.07
C PHE A 194 17.90 2.17 -6.57
N ILE A 195 19.09 1.71 -6.99
CA ILE A 195 19.39 1.37 -8.38
C ILE A 195 18.49 0.22 -8.86
N PHE A 196 18.39 -0.86 -8.09
CA PHE A 196 17.55 -2.01 -8.44
C PHE A 196 16.06 -1.66 -8.44
N ASN A 197 15.58 -0.84 -7.50
CA ASN A 197 14.21 -0.35 -7.50
C ASN A 197 13.89 0.50 -8.73
N LEU A 198 14.79 1.41 -9.13
CA LEU A 198 14.64 2.22 -10.34
C LEU A 198 14.62 1.34 -11.59
N TYR A 199 15.55 0.38 -11.69
CA TYR A 199 15.63 -0.55 -12.83
C TYR A 199 14.38 -1.42 -12.98
N PHE A 200 13.93 -2.09 -11.91
CA PHE A 200 12.75 -2.97 -11.97
C PHE A 200 11.46 -2.19 -12.26
N ASN A 201 11.28 -1.00 -11.67
CA ASN A 201 10.14 -0.14 -12.01
C ASN A 201 10.21 0.31 -13.48
N THR A 202 11.39 0.69 -13.97
CA THR A 202 11.57 1.12 -15.38
C THR A 202 11.22 -0.01 -16.34
N VAL A 203 11.76 -1.22 -16.15
CA VAL A 203 11.44 -2.39 -16.98
C VAL A 203 9.94 -2.71 -16.93
N TYR A 204 9.32 -2.66 -15.76
CA TYR A 204 7.90 -2.96 -15.62
C TYR A 204 7.00 -1.95 -16.34
N TYR A 205 7.15 -0.65 -16.09
CA TYR A 205 6.28 0.38 -16.67
C TYR A 205 6.54 0.62 -18.16
N TYR A 206 7.80 0.56 -18.61
CA TYR A 206 8.15 0.85 -20.01
C TYR A 206 8.19 -0.39 -20.91
N THR A 207 8.21 -1.60 -20.35
CA THR A 207 8.18 -2.86 -21.10
C THR A 207 6.99 -3.73 -20.70
N SER A 208 6.96 -4.33 -19.50
CA SER A 208 5.95 -5.33 -19.12
C SER A 208 4.52 -4.85 -19.34
N GLN A 209 4.17 -3.69 -18.78
CA GLN A 209 2.80 -3.20 -18.86
C GLN A 209 2.43 -2.74 -20.28
N ARG A 210 3.39 -2.25 -21.07
CA ARG A 210 3.15 -1.92 -22.49
C ARG A 210 2.91 -3.16 -23.33
N VAL A 211 3.66 -4.24 -23.10
CA VAL A 211 3.50 -5.50 -23.82
C VAL A 211 2.18 -6.18 -23.45
N ASP A 212 1.78 -6.15 -22.16
CA ASP A 212 0.45 -6.62 -21.75
C ASP A 212 -0.67 -5.80 -22.41
N GLN A 213 -0.56 -4.46 -22.42
CA GLN A 213 -1.55 -3.59 -23.07
C GLN A 213 -1.65 -3.87 -24.58
N GLN A 214 -0.52 -4.03 -25.27
CA GLN A 214 -0.48 -4.38 -26.70
C GLN A 214 -1.04 -5.78 -26.96
N THR A 215 -0.75 -6.75 -26.09
CA THR A 215 -1.25 -8.12 -26.23
C THR A 215 -2.76 -8.16 -26.08
N LEU A 216 -3.34 -7.40 -25.13
CA LEU A 216 -4.78 -7.21 -24.99
C LEU A 216 -5.41 -6.44 -26.17
N ALA A 217 -4.73 -5.42 -26.68
CA ALA A 217 -5.21 -4.63 -27.82
C ALA A 217 -5.38 -5.45 -29.12
N ASN A 218 -4.64 -6.55 -29.28
CA ASN A 218 -4.85 -7.49 -30.40
C ASN A 218 -6.22 -8.22 -30.34
N TYR A 219 -6.91 -8.18 -29.20
CA TYR A 219 -8.22 -8.82 -28.98
C TYR A 219 -9.33 -7.82 -28.65
N TYR A 220 -9.02 -6.68 -28.00
CA TYR A 220 -10.00 -5.72 -27.48
C TYR A 220 -9.49 -4.25 -27.55
N ASP A 221 -10.16 -3.40 -28.33
CA ASP A 221 -9.79 -1.98 -28.52
C ASP A 221 -10.11 -1.05 -27.34
N ASP A 222 -10.97 -1.49 -26.41
CA ASP A 222 -11.61 -0.67 -25.36
C ASP A 222 -10.98 -0.82 -23.97
N ILE A 223 -9.80 -1.45 -23.86
CA ILE A 223 -9.09 -1.62 -22.60
C ILE A 223 -8.40 -0.30 -22.19
N PRO A 224 -8.74 0.31 -21.03
CA PRO A 224 -8.04 1.49 -20.51
C PRO A 224 -6.59 1.15 -20.11
N PRO A 225 -5.75 2.13 -19.76
CA PRO A 225 -4.41 1.86 -19.25
C PRO A 225 -4.44 0.86 -18.08
N LEU A 226 -3.67 -0.23 -18.18
CA LEU A 226 -3.63 -1.28 -17.17
C LEU A 226 -3.22 -0.75 -15.78
N GLU A 227 -2.35 0.26 -15.72
CA GLU A 227 -2.02 0.98 -14.50
C GLU A 227 -3.24 1.59 -13.80
N ASP A 228 -4.19 2.15 -14.54
CA ASP A 228 -5.39 2.74 -13.96
C ASP A 228 -6.35 1.66 -13.44
N LEU A 229 -6.40 0.49 -14.07
CA LEU A 229 -7.11 -0.68 -13.53
C LEU A 229 -6.43 -1.20 -12.25
N GLY A 230 -5.09 -1.23 -12.22
CA GLY A 230 -4.32 -1.60 -11.03
C GLY A 230 -4.54 -0.65 -9.86
N ARG A 231 -4.70 0.66 -10.12
CA ARG A 231 -5.12 1.64 -9.10
C ARG A 231 -6.57 1.44 -8.66
N GLN A 232 -7.46 1.00 -9.54
CA GLN A 232 -8.90 0.84 -9.26
C GLN A 232 -9.27 -0.43 -8.47
N MET A 233 -8.33 -1.33 -8.20
CA MET A 233 -8.56 -2.49 -7.32
C MET A 233 -9.16 -2.07 -5.97
N LYS A 234 -10.19 -2.79 -5.51
CA LYS A 234 -10.87 -2.49 -4.24
C LYS A 234 -9.97 -2.72 -3.04
N PHE A 235 -9.33 -3.88 -3.04
CA PHE A 235 -8.35 -4.30 -2.04
C PHE A 235 -7.22 -5.04 -2.74
N LEU A 236 -6.00 -4.89 -2.23
CA LEU A 236 -4.94 -5.87 -2.40
C LEU A 236 -4.85 -6.68 -1.11
N MET A 237 -5.21 -7.96 -1.15
CA MET A 237 -4.96 -8.87 -0.04
C MET A 237 -3.52 -9.37 -0.13
N LEU A 238 -2.67 -8.79 0.70
CA LEU A 238 -1.23 -8.89 0.68
C LEU A 238 -0.76 -10.07 1.54
N TYR A 239 0.09 -10.90 0.95
CA TYR A 239 0.83 -11.93 1.66
C TYR A 239 1.98 -11.32 2.49
N HIS A 240 1.61 -10.80 3.65
CA HIS A 240 2.49 -10.16 4.62
C HIS A 240 1.94 -10.40 6.02
N ASN A 241 2.83 -10.42 7.01
CA ASN A 241 2.46 -10.24 8.41
C ASN A 241 3.64 -9.64 9.18
N PHE A 242 3.40 -8.55 9.91
CA PHE A 242 4.42 -7.77 10.58
C PHE A 242 5.27 -8.52 11.63
N ILE A 243 4.82 -9.66 12.17
CA ILE A 243 5.63 -10.49 13.09
C ILE A 243 6.83 -11.11 12.36
N LEU A 244 6.67 -11.49 11.10
CA LEU A 244 7.75 -12.04 10.26
C LEU A 244 8.48 -10.95 9.49
N THR A 245 7.75 -10.12 8.73
CA THR A 245 8.32 -9.23 7.70
C THR A 245 8.52 -7.78 8.14
N GLY A 246 8.31 -7.51 9.44
CA GLY A 246 8.45 -6.19 10.06
C GLY A 246 7.27 -5.25 9.81
N SER A 247 7.23 -4.14 10.56
CA SER A 247 6.19 -3.13 10.44
C SER A 247 6.32 -2.31 9.15
N ARG A 248 5.18 -2.02 8.51
CA ARG A 248 5.08 -1.23 7.27
C ARG A 248 3.83 -0.36 7.28
N LEU A 249 3.88 0.78 6.58
CA LEU A 249 2.73 1.67 6.41
C LEU A 249 1.88 1.20 5.23
N PHE A 250 0.71 0.63 5.52
CA PHE A 250 -0.26 0.22 4.51
C PHE A 250 -1.54 1.08 4.58
N PRO A 251 -2.10 1.50 3.42
CA PRO A 251 -3.40 2.16 3.36
C PRO A 251 -4.55 1.15 3.56
N ALA A 252 -5.76 1.65 3.83
CA ALA A 252 -6.93 0.82 4.13
C ALA A 252 -7.37 -0.13 3.00
N ASN A 253 -6.93 0.10 1.75
CA ASN A 253 -7.15 -0.83 0.64
C ASN A 253 -6.09 -1.94 0.53
N VAL A 254 -5.19 -2.10 1.51
CA VAL A 254 -4.18 -3.16 1.55
C VAL A 254 -4.35 -3.98 2.83
N ILE A 255 -4.75 -5.23 2.67
CA ILE A 255 -5.17 -6.11 3.76
C ILE A 255 -4.13 -7.21 3.96
N GLU A 256 -3.53 -7.29 5.14
CA GLU A 256 -2.60 -8.38 5.48
C GLU A 256 -3.34 -9.71 5.66
N ILE A 257 -2.98 -10.72 4.88
CA ILE A 257 -3.51 -12.10 5.00
C ILE A 257 -2.42 -13.17 5.12
N GLY A 258 -1.15 -12.80 5.37
CA GLY A 258 -0.04 -13.76 5.44
C GLY A 258 -0.34 -14.98 6.33
N GLY A 259 -0.27 -16.18 5.75
CA GLY A 259 -0.49 -17.46 6.44
C GLY A 259 -1.77 -18.23 6.10
N TYR A 260 -2.71 -17.70 5.30
CA TYR A 260 -4.00 -18.37 5.04
C TYR A 260 -3.93 -19.76 4.39
N HIS A 261 -2.78 -20.15 3.82
CA HIS A 261 -2.59 -21.44 3.17
C HIS A 261 -2.14 -22.55 4.13
N VAL A 262 -1.63 -22.21 5.33
CA VAL A 262 -1.12 -23.20 6.28
C VAL A 262 -2.31 -23.88 6.95
N LYS A 263 -2.48 -25.18 6.67
CA LYS A 263 -3.52 -26.02 7.26
C LYS A 263 -3.02 -26.69 8.53
N GLU A 264 -3.93 -27.21 9.35
CA GLU A 264 -3.59 -28.09 10.47
C GLU A 264 -2.76 -29.29 9.98
N ALA A 265 -1.69 -29.59 10.71
CA ALA A 265 -0.82 -30.71 10.42
C ALA A 265 -1.53 -32.05 10.69
N LYS A 266 -1.42 -32.97 9.73
CA LYS A 266 -1.93 -34.33 9.84
C LYS A 266 -0.89 -35.26 10.46
N PRO A 267 -1.31 -36.39 11.07
CA PRO A 267 -0.38 -37.44 11.47
C PRO A 267 0.45 -37.93 10.27
N LEU A 268 1.76 -38.04 10.46
CA LEU A 268 2.65 -38.70 9.48
C LEU A 268 2.27 -40.17 9.35
N THR A 269 2.59 -40.79 8.21
CA THR A 269 2.21 -42.17 7.91
C THR A 269 3.37 -43.00 7.36
N GLY A 270 3.24 -44.32 7.40
CA GLY A 270 4.18 -45.26 6.80
C GLY A 270 5.58 -45.18 7.40
N ASP A 271 6.61 -45.29 6.54
CA ASP A 271 8.00 -45.32 6.99
C ASP A 271 8.52 -43.96 7.46
N LEU A 272 7.93 -42.86 6.98
CA LEU A 272 8.25 -41.51 7.45
C LEU A 272 7.83 -41.33 8.93
N LEU A 273 6.69 -41.89 9.34
CA LEU A 273 6.27 -41.89 10.75
C LEU A 273 7.29 -42.63 11.61
N LYS A 274 7.62 -43.88 11.28
CA LYS A 274 8.59 -44.70 12.02
C LYS A 274 9.94 -43.99 12.13
N PHE A 275 10.43 -43.42 11.03
CA PHE A 275 11.70 -42.70 10.98
C PHE A 275 11.76 -41.52 11.97
N VAL A 276 10.65 -40.80 12.13
CA VAL A 276 10.50 -39.69 13.09
C VAL A 276 10.31 -40.19 14.52
N GLU A 277 9.46 -41.20 14.73
CA GLU A 277 9.19 -41.76 16.07
C GLU A 277 10.44 -42.34 16.73
N GLU A 278 11.29 -43.04 15.96
CA GLU A 278 12.58 -43.55 16.41
C GLU A 278 13.69 -42.48 16.55
N ALA A 279 13.43 -41.21 16.16
CA ALA A 279 14.43 -40.15 16.29
C ALA A 279 14.52 -39.68 17.74
N GLU A 280 15.45 -40.26 18.51
CA GLU A 280 15.68 -39.92 19.93
C GLU A 280 15.99 -38.43 20.12
N HIS A 281 16.91 -37.89 19.32
CA HIS A 281 17.34 -36.49 19.38
C HIS A 281 16.51 -35.54 18.50
N GLY A 282 15.34 -35.99 18.02
CA GLY A 282 14.49 -35.27 17.07
C GLY A 282 15.00 -35.27 15.63
N VAL A 283 14.26 -34.58 14.76
CA VAL A 283 14.55 -34.50 13.31
C VAL A 283 14.80 -33.07 12.85
N ILE A 284 15.62 -32.94 11.81
CA ILE A 284 15.81 -31.70 11.05
C ILE A 284 15.24 -31.92 9.65
N TYR A 285 14.37 -31.01 9.23
CA TYR A 285 13.82 -31.02 7.88
C TYR A 285 14.68 -30.16 6.93
N VAL A 286 14.81 -30.58 5.67
CA VAL A 286 15.61 -29.93 4.64
C VAL A 286 14.80 -29.83 3.34
N SER A 287 14.60 -28.61 2.83
CA SER A 287 13.90 -28.37 1.57
C SER A 287 14.30 -27.03 0.94
N PHE A 288 14.76 -27.11 -0.32
CA PHE A 288 15.05 -25.93 -1.14
C PHE A 288 13.87 -25.52 -2.04
N GLY A 289 12.66 -25.98 -1.69
CA GLY A 289 11.42 -25.64 -2.39
C GLY A 289 11.18 -26.48 -3.65
N SER A 290 10.29 -25.97 -4.51
CA SER A 290 9.90 -26.66 -5.75
C SER A 290 10.58 -26.13 -7.02
N VAL A 291 11.31 -25.00 -6.96
CA VAL A 291 11.92 -24.36 -8.16
C VAL A 291 13.43 -24.59 -8.24
N VAL A 292 14.09 -24.79 -7.09
CA VAL A 292 15.52 -25.11 -7.01
C VAL A 292 15.67 -26.61 -6.81
N LYS A 293 16.33 -27.28 -7.75
CA LYS A 293 16.54 -28.72 -7.71
C LYS A 293 17.68 -29.06 -6.75
N SER A 294 17.37 -29.65 -5.59
CA SER A 294 18.36 -29.98 -4.55
C SER A 294 19.51 -30.82 -5.11
N SER A 295 19.22 -31.76 -6.00
CA SER A 295 20.21 -32.60 -6.69
C SER A 295 21.19 -31.86 -7.63
N THR A 296 21.07 -30.54 -7.79
CA THR A 296 21.99 -29.70 -8.58
C THR A 296 22.95 -28.88 -7.70
N MET A 297 22.94 -29.11 -6.39
CA MET A 297 23.89 -28.51 -5.46
C MET A 297 25.32 -28.88 -5.85
N PRO A 298 26.27 -27.91 -5.90
CA PRO A 298 27.68 -28.20 -6.14
C PRO A 298 28.24 -29.25 -5.18
N ALA A 299 29.14 -30.10 -5.65
CA ALA A 299 29.61 -31.27 -4.89
C ALA A 299 30.32 -30.89 -3.57
N ASP A 300 31.07 -29.78 -3.55
CA ASP A 300 31.69 -29.22 -2.35
C ASP A 300 30.64 -28.80 -1.31
N LYS A 301 29.55 -28.18 -1.76
CA LYS A 301 28.43 -27.74 -0.92
C LYS A 301 27.59 -28.91 -0.42
N LEU A 302 27.36 -29.93 -1.25
CA LEU A 302 26.71 -31.17 -0.85
C LEU A 302 27.53 -31.88 0.23
N ASN A 303 28.84 -32.07 0.03
CA ASN A 303 29.72 -32.72 1.00
C ASN A 303 29.71 -31.98 2.34
N ALA A 304 29.83 -30.65 2.35
CA ALA A 304 29.73 -29.84 3.56
C ALA A 304 28.41 -30.05 4.34
N VAL A 305 27.29 -30.26 3.63
CA VAL A 305 26.00 -30.61 4.25
C VAL A 305 26.04 -32.02 4.83
N LEU A 306 26.48 -33.03 4.08
CA LEU A 306 26.50 -34.44 4.52
C LEU A 306 27.47 -34.68 5.70
N GLU A 307 28.62 -34.01 5.72
CA GLU A 307 29.56 -34.05 6.84
C GLU A 307 28.97 -33.43 8.11
N ALA A 308 28.26 -32.29 7.99
CA ALA A 308 27.57 -31.68 9.12
C ALA A 308 26.39 -32.53 9.62
N MET A 309 25.64 -33.16 8.71
CA MET A 309 24.58 -34.12 9.05
C MET A 309 25.12 -35.31 9.83
N THR A 310 26.32 -35.80 9.48
CA THR A 310 26.96 -36.94 10.15
C THR A 310 27.35 -36.62 11.59
N GLU A 311 27.83 -35.40 11.86
CA GLU A 311 28.26 -34.97 13.21
C GLU A 311 27.11 -34.61 14.15
N LEU A 312 26.00 -34.04 13.63
CA LEU A 312 24.83 -33.72 14.45
C LEU A 312 24.10 -34.99 14.92
N PRO A 313 23.58 -35.08 16.16
CA PRO A 313 22.91 -36.29 16.64
C PRO A 313 21.50 -36.51 16.05
N GLN A 314 20.87 -35.48 15.48
CA GLN A 314 19.54 -35.54 14.85
C GLN A 314 19.48 -36.51 13.66
N ARG A 315 18.27 -36.99 13.34
CA ARG A 315 17.97 -37.58 12.02
C ARG A 315 17.54 -36.48 11.04
N PHE A 316 17.73 -36.70 9.75
CA PHE A 316 17.41 -35.71 8.70
C PHE A 316 16.33 -36.22 7.75
N ILE A 317 15.43 -35.32 7.34
CA ILE A 317 14.43 -35.58 6.31
C ILE A 317 14.66 -34.55 5.20
N TRP A 318 14.95 -34.99 3.98
CA TRP A 318 15.33 -34.10 2.87
C TRP A 318 14.46 -34.34 1.62
N LYS A 319 13.81 -33.28 1.12
CA LYS A 319 13.26 -33.29 -0.26
C LYS A 319 14.43 -33.42 -1.23
N TRP A 320 14.50 -34.53 -1.95
CA TRP A 320 15.61 -34.83 -2.84
C TRP A 320 15.13 -35.58 -4.09
N GLU A 321 15.56 -35.14 -5.27
CA GLU A 321 14.92 -35.49 -6.54
C GLU A 321 15.52 -36.73 -7.24
N THR A 322 16.42 -37.48 -6.60
CA THR A 322 17.06 -38.69 -7.16
C THR A 322 17.16 -39.82 -6.14
N ASP A 323 17.18 -41.09 -6.58
CA ASP A 323 17.30 -42.25 -5.68
C ASP A 323 18.74 -42.52 -5.18
N VAL A 324 19.62 -41.53 -5.21
CA VAL A 324 21.01 -41.65 -4.78
C VAL A 324 21.08 -41.77 -3.26
N VAL A 325 21.69 -42.84 -2.76
CA VAL A 325 21.96 -43.00 -1.33
C VAL A 325 23.07 -42.03 -0.91
N LEU A 326 22.70 -40.96 -0.21
CA LEU A 326 23.64 -39.94 0.28
C LEU A 326 24.25 -40.31 1.65
N LEU A 327 23.49 -40.97 2.52
CA LEU A 327 23.86 -41.40 3.88
C LEU A 327 23.09 -42.68 4.27
N ASP A 328 23.40 -43.26 5.44
CA ASP A 328 22.63 -44.35 6.05
C ASP A 328 21.14 -43.98 6.19
N LYS A 329 20.24 -44.90 5.85
CA LYS A 329 18.78 -44.72 5.91
C LYS A 329 18.22 -44.54 7.33
N LYS A 330 18.98 -44.88 8.38
CA LYS A 330 18.69 -44.52 9.78
C LYS A 330 19.01 -43.06 10.10
N LYS A 331 19.87 -42.44 9.29
CA LYS A 331 20.35 -41.07 9.47
C LYS A 331 19.59 -40.06 8.61
N LEU A 332 19.30 -40.45 7.37
CA LEU A 332 18.69 -39.60 6.35
C LEU A 332 17.53 -40.31 5.66
N TYR A 333 16.36 -39.68 5.69
CA TYR A 333 15.19 -40.04 4.88
C TYR A 333 15.13 -39.09 3.67
N ILE A 334 15.09 -39.65 2.45
CA ILE A 334 14.93 -38.89 1.20
C ILE A 334 13.62 -39.25 0.50
N SER A 335 13.01 -38.26 -0.15
CA SER A 335 11.89 -38.45 -1.08
C SER A 335 11.78 -37.24 -2.00
N SER A 336 11.34 -37.44 -3.24
CA SER A 336 11.06 -36.37 -4.19
C SER A 336 9.84 -35.52 -3.80
N TRP A 337 8.90 -36.11 -3.03
CA TRP A 337 7.74 -35.43 -2.48
C TRP A 337 7.57 -35.73 -0.98
N LEU A 338 7.33 -34.70 -0.18
CA LEU A 338 7.21 -34.78 1.27
C LEU A 338 6.08 -33.88 1.79
N PRO A 339 5.30 -34.31 2.80
CA PRO A 339 4.24 -33.51 3.38
C PRO A 339 4.82 -32.44 4.33
N GLN A 340 5.31 -31.34 3.75
CA GLN A 340 6.08 -30.31 4.46
C GLN A 340 5.34 -29.73 5.69
N VAL A 341 4.06 -29.39 5.55
CA VAL A 341 3.19 -28.93 6.66
C VAL A 341 3.12 -29.95 7.79
N ASP A 342 2.93 -31.24 7.47
CA ASP A 342 2.80 -32.30 8.46
C ASP A 342 4.13 -32.62 9.17
N ILE A 343 5.26 -32.49 8.45
CA ILE A 343 6.60 -32.61 9.03
C ILE A 343 6.90 -31.42 9.95
N LEU A 344 6.66 -30.19 9.52
CA LEU A 344 6.91 -28.99 10.34
C LEU A 344 5.99 -28.93 11.56
N GLY A 345 4.75 -29.41 11.46
CA GLY A 345 3.84 -29.54 12.58
C GLY A 345 4.12 -30.71 13.53
N ASN A 346 5.06 -31.61 13.20
CA ASN A 346 5.41 -32.72 14.08
C ASN A 346 6.24 -32.22 15.29
N PRO A 347 5.89 -32.57 16.54
CA PRO A 347 6.63 -32.12 17.73
C PRO A 347 8.12 -32.52 17.78
N LYS A 348 8.55 -33.54 17.03
CA LYS A 348 9.96 -33.94 16.93
C LYS A 348 10.78 -33.14 15.93
N THR A 349 10.16 -32.27 15.12
CA THR A 349 10.89 -31.42 14.16
C THR A 349 11.48 -30.20 14.87
N LEU A 350 12.82 -30.18 14.99
CA LEU A 350 13.54 -29.22 15.82
C LEU A 350 14.08 -28.00 15.06
N ALA A 351 14.33 -28.14 13.75
CA ALA A 351 14.80 -27.07 12.88
C ALA A 351 14.49 -27.38 11.41
N PHE A 352 14.47 -26.34 10.59
CA PHE A 352 14.27 -26.40 9.15
C PHE A 352 15.43 -25.71 8.40
N LEU A 353 16.20 -26.47 7.64
CA LEU A 353 17.14 -25.92 6.65
C LEU A 353 16.37 -25.62 5.36
N SER A 354 16.26 -24.33 5.04
CA SER A 354 15.34 -23.84 4.02
C SER A 354 15.98 -22.82 3.09
N HIS A 355 15.66 -22.93 1.79
CA HIS A 355 15.87 -21.84 0.84
C HIS A 355 15.18 -20.50 1.20
N SER A 356 14.32 -20.46 2.22
CA SER A 356 13.60 -19.25 2.69
C SER A 356 12.59 -18.68 1.70
N GLY A 357 12.01 -19.51 0.82
CA GLY A 357 10.82 -19.14 0.05
C GLY A 357 9.64 -18.83 0.98
N MET A 358 8.82 -17.81 0.62
CA MET A 358 7.79 -17.25 1.51
C MET A 358 6.84 -18.29 2.12
N GLY A 359 6.38 -19.27 1.34
CA GLY A 359 5.48 -20.34 1.81
C GLY A 359 6.09 -21.15 2.95
N GLY A 360 7.22 -21.81 2.71
CA GLY A 360 7.91 -22.62 3.73
C GLY A 360 8.38 -21.83 4.94
N THR A 361 8.77 -20.56 4.76
CA THR A 361 9.06 -19.66 5.90
C THR A 361 7.79 -19.40 6.74
N THR A 362 6.63 -19.26 6.08
CA THR A 362 5.35 -19.08 6.78
C THR A 362 4.91 -20.33 7.55
N GLU A 363 5.08 -21.51 6.96
CA GLU A 363 4.81 -22.79 7.62
C GLU A 363 5.72 -22.96 8.85
N ALA A 364 7.00 -22.57 8.75
CA ALA A 364 7.96 -22.64 9.85
C ALA A 364 7.58 -21.73 11.03
N ILE A 365 7.21 -20.45 10.79
CA ILE A 365 6.76 -19.55 11.87
C ILE A 365 5.41 -19.98 12.44
N HIS A 366 4.50 -20.51 11.61
CA HIS A 366 3.24 -21.09 12.06
C HIS A 366 3.52 -22.21 13.08
N PHE A 367 4.25 -23.27 12.74
CA PHE A 367 4.53 -24.34 13.69
C PHE A 367 5.60 -24.00 14.75
N GLY A 368 6.22 -22.82 14.67
CA GLY A 368 7.29 -22.39 15.56
C GLY A 368 8.51 -23.31 15.46
N VAL A 369 8.96 -23.58 14.24
CA VAL A 369 10.18 -24.34 13.93
C VAL A 369 11.27 -23.34 13.52
N PRO A 370 12.43 -23.30 14.21
CA PRO A 370 13.56 -22.46 13.82
C PRO A 370 14.05 -22.72 12.40
N VAL A 371 14.48 -21.67 11.72
CA VAL A 371 14.95 -21.75 10.33
C VAL A 371 16.47 -21.51 10.23
N VAL A 372 17.17 -22.39 9.53
CA VAL A 372 18.49 -22.06 8.93
C VAL A 372 18.22 -21.61 7.50
N ALA A 373 18.33 -20.31 7.27
CA ALA A 373 17.92 -19.63 6.06
C ALA A 373 19.07 -19.57 5.04
N MET A 374 18.96 -20.35 3.95
CA MET A 374 19.98 -20.47 2.91
C MET A 374 19.45 -19.98 1.55
N PRO A 375 19.33 -18.66 1.34
CA PRO A 375 18.69 -18.11 0.15
C PRO A 375 19.48 -18.36 -1.14
N VAL A 376 18.76 -18.60 -2.24
CA VAL A 376 19.35 -18.92 -3.55
C VAL A 376 18.87 -17.94 -4.63
N VAL A 377 17.55 -17.88 -4.90
CA VAL A 377 16.94 -17.16 -6.02
C VAL A 377 15.71 -16.35 -5.60
N GLY A 378 15.24 -15.45 -6.45
CA GLY A 378 13.99 -14.73 -6.22
C GLY A 378 13.96 -13.91 -4.93
N ASP A 379 12.85 -14.00 -4.21
CA ASP A 379 12.50 -13.25 -2.98
C ASP A 379 13.28 -13.71 -1.73
N GLN A 380 13.81 -14.93 -1.77
CA GLN A 380 14.47 -15.66 -0.70
C GLN A 380 15.48 -14.86 0.15
N PRO A 381 16.35 -13.98 -0.40
CA PRO A 381 17.32 -13.25 0.42
C PRO A 381 16.68 -12.16 1.28
N SER A 382 15.60 -11.54 0.79
CA SER A 382 14.84 -10.57 1.58
C SER A 382 14.03 -11.28 2.68
N ASN A 383 13.53 -12.48 2.38
CA ASN A 383 12.88 -13.34 3.36
C ASN A 383 13.86 -13.87 4.42
N ALA A 384 15.08 -14.28 4.03
CA ALA A 384 16.12 -14.73 4.95
C ALA A 384 16.51 -13.61 5.93
N ALA A 385 16.63 -12.37 5.45
CA ALA A 385 16.82 -11.23 6.33
C ALA A 385 15.63 -11.00 7.29
N ALA A 386 14.39 -11.25 6.85
CA ALA A 386 13.21 -11.20 7.72
C ALA A 386 13.18 -12.36 8.75
N VAL A 387 13.61 -13.56 8.39
CA VAL A 387 13.80 -14.71 9.30
C VAL A 387 14.78 -14.36 10.43
N GLU A 388 15.87 -13.68 10.10
CA GLU A 388 16.89 -13.28 11.08
C GLU A 388 16.45 -12.08 11.92
N GLU A 389 15.86 -11.03 11.31
CA GLU A 389 15.40 -9.84 12.04
C GLU A 389 14.18 -10.10 12.95
N SER A 390 13.32 -11.06 12.61
CA SER A 390 12.21 -11.51 13.48
C SER A 390 12.68 -12.42 14.62
N GLY A 391 13.90 -12.96 14.57
CA GLY A 391 14.39 -13.96 15.52
C GLY A 391 13.84 -15.38 15.29
N LEU A 392 13.21 -15.64 14.14
CA LEU A 392 12.74 -16.96 13.72
C LEU A 392 13.91 -17.91 13.39
N GLY A 393 15.06 -17.37 12.98
CA GLY A 393 16.16 -18.19 12.47
C GLY A 393 17.48 -17.43 12.31
N VAL A 394 18.35 -18.01 11.50
CA VAL A 394 19.69 -17.48 11.20
C VAL A 394 19.98 -17.59 9.70
N THR A 395 20.65 -16.59 9.13
CA THR A 395 21.03 -16.63 7.71
C THR A 395 22.38 -17.34 7.53
N LEU A 396 22.46 -18.26 6.57
CA LEU A 396 23.71 -18.83 6.06
C LEU A 396 23.71 -18.75 4.54
N GLN A 397 24.48 -17.81 3.99
CA GLN A 397 24.59 -17.64 2.54
C GLN A 397 25.27 -18.85 1.91
N ILE A 398 24.80 -19.30 0.73
CA ILE A 398 25.35 -20.49 0.06
C ILE A 398 26.83 -20.34 -0.32
N ARG A 399 27.28 -19.11 -0.62
CA ARG A 399 28.72 -18.79 -0.83
C ARG A 399 29.56 -19.16 0.40
N ASP A 400 29.02 -18.91 1.60
CA ASP A 400 29.69 -19.06 2.89
C ASP A 400 29.40 -20.43 3.56
N LEU A 401 28.64 -21.31 2.89
CA LEU A 401 28.39 -22.68 3.35
C LEU A 401 29.69 -23.50 3.39
N THR A 402 30.10 -23.85 4.60
CA THR A 402 31.07 -24.91 4.96
C THR A 402 30.44 -25.81 6.03
N LYS A 403 31.07 -26.95 6.33
CA LYS A 403 30.65 -27.85 7.41
C LYS A 403 30.55 -27.12 8.75
N GLU A 404 31.57 -26.33 9.09
CA GLU A 404 31.72 -25.61 10.35
C GLU A 404 30.64 -24.52 10.50
N ASN A 405 30.41 -23.75 9.43
CA ASN A 405 29.41 -22.69 9.43
C ASN A 405 27.98 -23.26 9.53
N LEU A 406 27.70 -24.40 8.88
CA LEU A 406 26.42 -25.08 9.00
C LEU A 406 26.22 -25.70 10.39
N LEU A 407 27.25 -26.29 10.98
CA LEU A 407 27.23 -26.78 12.36
C LEU A 407 27.01 -25.65 13.36
N ALA A 408 27.67 -24.50 13.18
CA ALA A 408 27.47 -23.32 14.02
C ALA A 408 26.02 -22.80 13.92
N ALA A 409 25.46 -22.74 12.71
CA ALA A 409 24.07 -22.36 12.48
C ALA A 409 23.10 -23.33 13.18
N PHE A 410 23.29 -24.64 13.03
CA PHE A 410 22.46 -25.64 13.70
C PHE A 410 22.59 -25.62 15.22
N ARG A 411 23.81 -25.53 15.77
CA ARG A 411 24.04 -25.39 17.22
C ARG A 411 23.31 -24.17 17.80
N LYS A 412 23.27 -23.05 17.06
CA LYS A 412 22.53 -21.84 17.46
C LYS A 412 21.00 -22.02 17.41
N VAL A 413 20.43 -22.66 16.38
CA VAL A 413 18.96 -22.81 16.28
C VAL A 413 18.37 -23.98 17.07
N LEU A 414 19.18 -25.01 17.36
CA LEU A 414 18.78 -26.16 18.19
C LEU A 414 18.84 -25.86 19.70
N ASP A 415 19.52 -24.77 20.09
CA ASP A 415 19.58 -24.29 21.47
C ASP A 415 18.17 -24.17 22.08
N PRO A 416 17.93 -24.70 23.31
CA PRO A 416 16.60 -24.68 23.91
C PRO A 416 15.99 -23.28 24.05
N LYS A 417 16.80 -22.26 24.36
CA LYS A 417 16.33 -20.87 24.54
C LYS A 417 16.01 -20.22 23.19
N PHE A 418 16.78 -20.53 22.14
CA PHE A 418 16.43 -20.14 20.77
C PHE A 418 15.07 -20.74 20.37
N ARG A 419 14.88 -22.05 20.60
CA ARG A 419 13.61 -22.73 20.29
C ARG A 419 12.42 -22.19 21.10
N GLU A 420 12.61 -21.90 22.38
CA GLU A 420 11.58 -21.26 23.22
C GLU A 420 11.18 -19.88 22.69
N ASN A 421 12.15 -19.05 22.29
CA ASN A 421 11.88 -17.77 21.65
C ASN A 421 11.08 -17.93 20.34
N VAL A 422 11.43 -18.89 19.49
CA VAL A 422 10.67 -19.19 18.26
C VAL A 422 9.25 -19.67 18.56
N LYS A 423 9.03 -20.46 19.62
CA LYS A 423 7.66 -20.81 20.07
C LYS A 423 6.89 -19.59 20.59
N SER A 424 7.56 -18.60 21.19
CA SER A 424 6.93 -17.32 21.58
C SER A 424 6.52 -16.50 20.34
N ILE A 425 7.40 -16.42 19.33
CA ILE A 425 7.12 -15.77 18.05
C ILE A 425 5.92 -16.44 17.34
N SER A 426 5.86 -17.77 17.35
CA SER A 426 4.72 -18.55 16.82
C SER A 426 3.40 -18.25 17.56
N LYS A 427 3.42 -18.06 18.88
CA LYS A 427 2.22 -17.63 19.63
C LYS A 427 1.76 -16.24 19.17
N ALA A 428 2.67 -15.27 19.08
CA ALA A 428 2.36 -13.92 18.60
C ALA A 428 1.92 -13.89 17.12
N TRP A 429 2.41 -14.81 16.30
CA TRP A 429 1.97 -14.98 14.91
C TRP A 429 0.50 -15.37 14.80
N HIS A 430 -0.01 -16.17 15.73
CA HIS A 430 -1.41 -16.64 15.78
C HIS A 430 -2.37 -15.68 16.49
N ASP A 431 -1.87 -14.83 17.39
CA ASP A 431 -2.68 -13.89 18.16
C ASP A 431 -3.21 -12.75 17.26
N ARG A 432 -4.35 -13.00 16.61
CA ARG A 432 -5.00 -12.11 15.65
C ARG A 432 -6.53 -12.11 15.88
N PRO A 433 -7.22 -10.97 15.68
CA PRO A 433 -8.68 -10.90 15.87
C PRO A 433 -9.50 -11.82 14.94
N LEU A 434 -8.96 -12.15 13.76
CA LEU A 434 -9.52 -13.09 12.80
C LEU A 434 -8.39 -13.95 12.23
N SER A 435 -8.73 -15.17 11.80
CA SER A 435 -7.79 -15.99 11.04
C SER A 435 -7.44 -15.30 9.71
N PRO A 436 -6.24 -15.52 9.14
CA PRO A 436 -5.87 -14.93 7.85
C PRO A 436 -6.79 -15.41 6.70
N LEU A 437 -7.35 -16.62 6.81
CA LEU A 437 -8.28 -17.18 5.84
C LEU A 437 -9.67 -16.55 5.96
N ASP A 438 -10.20 -16.38 7.17
CA ASP A 438 -11.46 -15.65 7.41
C ASP A 438 -11.36 -14.19 6.97
N THR A 439 -10.20 -13.58 7.18
CA THR A 439 -9.91 -12.21 6.73
C THR A 439 -9.99 -12.12 5.20
N ALA A 440 -9.36 -13.05 4.48
CA ALA A 440 -9.41 -13.08 3.01
C ALA A 440 -10.83 -13.27 2.45
N VAL A 441 -11.62 -14.17 3.05
CA VAL A 441 -13.03 -14.37 2.69
C VAL A 441 -13.84 -13.11 2.98
N TYR A 442 -13.76 -12.57 4.20
CA TYR A 442 -14.53 -11.40 4.63
C TYR A 442 -14.33 -10.20 3.70
N TRP A 443 -13.09 -9.87 3.33
CA TRP A 443 -12.81 -8.73 2.46
C TRP A 443 -13.23 -8.95 1.00
N THR A 444 -13.24 -10.20 0.55
CA THR A 444 -13.78 -10.57 -0.77
C THR A 444 -15.29 -10.41 -0.82
N GLU A 445 -16.01 -10.92 0.17
CA GLU A 445 -17.44 -10.68 0.30
C GLU A 445 -17.75 -9.18 0.49
N PHE A 446 -16.90 -8.45 1.21
CA PHE A 446 -17.07 -7.01 1.43
C PHE A 446 -16.96 -6.23 0.11
N ALA A 447 -15.99 -6.59 -0.76
CA ALA A 447 -15.85 -6.00 -2.08
C ALA A 447 -17.08 -6.27 -2.96
N ALA A 448 -17.66 -7.48 -2.88
CA ALA A 448 -18.90 -7.84 -3.58
C ALA A 448 -20.14 -7.11 -3.03
N ARG A 449 -20.24 -6.92 -1.71
CA ARG A 449 -21.35 -6.20 -1.05
C ARG A 449 -21.33 -4.70 -1.34
N TYR A 450 -20.14 -4.10 -1.48
CA TYR A 450 -19.97 -2.65 -1.61
C TYR A 450 -19.20 -2.24 -2.88
N PRO A 451 -19.65 -2.64 -4.09
CA PRO A 451 -18.89 -2.49 -5.34
C PRO A 451 -18.66 -1.03 -5.74
N ASN A 452 -19.44 -0.09 -5.22
CA ASN A 452 -19.31 1.34 -5.51
C ASN A 452 -18.40 2.09 -4.52
N GLN A 453 -18.02 1.49 -3.39
CA GLN A 453 -17.13 2.13 -2.41
C GLN A 453 -15.66 2.02 -2.86
N THR A 454 -14.83 2.97 -2.45
CA THR A 454 -13.38 2.93 -2.67
C THR A 454 -12.63 3.31 -1.40
N PHE A 455 -11.56 2.57 -1.11
CA PHE A 455 -10.71 2.73 0.08
C PHE A 455 -9.28 3.11 -0.31
N ARG A 456 -9.06 3.42 -1.60
CA ARG A 456 -7.78 3.82 -2.16
C ARG A 456 -7.34 5.16 -1.57
N THR A 457 -6.10 5.23 -1.12
CA THR A 457 -5.49 6.48 -0.65
C THR A 457 -5.31 7.49 -1.81
N PRO A 458 -5.58 8.79 -1.60
CA PRO A 458 -5.21 9.85 -2.54
C PRO A 458 -3.70 9.91 -2.84
N ALA A 459 -2.85 9.33 -1.97
CA ALA A 459 -1.41 9.23 -2.21
C ALA A 459 -1.04 8.41 -3.47
N ALA A 460 -1.97 7.62 -4.02
CA ALA A 460 -1.79 6.93 -5.29
C ALA A 460 -1.92 7.84 -6.53
N ASP A 461 -2.50 9.04 -6.40
CA ASP A 461 -2.65 10.03 -7.48
C ASP A 461 -1.63 11.17 -7.42
N VAL A 462 -1.07 11.42 -6.24
CA VAL A 462 -0.24 12.60 -5.98
C VAL A 462 1.21 12.30 -6.33
N ALA A 463 1.73 12.98 -7.36
CA ALA A 463 3.15 12.95 -7.68
C ALA A 463 3.99 13.52 -6.52
N TYR A 464 5.12 12.85 -6.22
CA TYR A 464 6.04 13.21 -5.14
C TYR A 464 6.56 14.67 -5.21
N ILE A 465 6.49 15.28 -6.40
CA ILE A 465 6.67 16.71 -6.62
C ILE A 465 5.53 17.20 -7.52
N ILE A 466 4.59 17.99 -6.96
CA ILE A 466 3.64 18.77 -7.77
C ILE A 466 4.39 20.00 -8.30
N ILE A 467 5.04 19.87 -9.46
CA ILE A 467 5.54 21.04 -10.18
C ILE A 467 4.34 21.78 -10.77
N MET A 468 3.83 22.79 -10.05
CA MET A 468 2.92 23.77 -10.64
C MET A 468 3.68 24.63 -11.66
N ALA A 469 3.82 24.10 -12.88
CA ALA A 469 4.34 24.83 -14.02
C ALA A 469 3.34 25.93 -14.41
N CYS A 470 3.57 27.14 -13.90
CA CYS A 470 2.74 28.29 -14.17
C CYS A 470 2.92 28.73 -15.64
N CYS A 471 2.03 28.28 -16.54
CA CYS A 471 2.04 28.66 -17.95
C CYS A 471 1.72 30.14 -18.15
N CYS A 472 2.73 31.01 -18.07
CA CYS A 472 2.63 32.40 -18.46
C CYS A 472 2.45 32.52 -19.98
N LYS A 473 1.32 33.11 -20.43
CA LYS A 473 1.10 33.45 -21.85
C LYS A 473 2.14 34.47 -22.35
N PRO A 474 2.56 34.40 -23.63
CA PRO A 474 3.47 35.39 -24.22
C PRO A 474 2.75 36.73 -24.43
N GLY A 475 3.35 37.82 -23.97
CA GLY A 475 2.77 39.16 -24.13
C GLY A 475 3.63 40.28 -23.53
N ARG A 476 4.40 40.94 -24.40
CA ARG A 476 5.29 42.09 -24.16
C ARG A 476 6.60 41.80 -23.42
N SER A 477 7.68 42.13 -24.13
CA SER A 477 9.08 42.04 -23.73
C SER A 477 9.44 42.89 -22.52
N ASN A 478 10.34 42.37 -21.69
CA ASN A 478 11.51 43.16 -21.30
C ASN A 478 12.74 42.25 -21.17
N LYS A 479 13.89 42.75 -21.65
CA LYS A 479 15.12 41.95 -21.80
C LYS A 479 15.84 41.78 -20.47
N SER A 480 15.94 40.54 -19.97
CA SER A 480 17.05 40.08 -19.12
C SER A 480 17.08 38.56 -19.06
N SER A 481 18.01 37.98 -19.83
CA SER A 481 18.54 36.61 -19.78
C SER A 481 18.15 35.69 -18.61
N LEU A 482 17.46 34.58 -18.91
CA LEU A 482 18.09 33.25 -19.00
C LEU A 482 17.20 32.30 -19.84
N SER A 483 17.76 31.21 -20.36
CA SER A 483 17.17 30.36 -21.40
C SER A 483 15.97 29.51 -20.92
N CYS A 484 14.80 29.71 -21.53
CA CYS A 484 13.74 28.70 -21.53
C CYS A 484 14.13 27.53 -22.44
N LEU A 485 14.19 26.32 -21.89
CA LEU A 485 14.28 25.08 -22.67
C LEU A 485 12.95 24.79 -23.39
N GLY A 486 13.02 23.94 -24.41
CA GLY A 486 12.03 23.83 -25.50
C GLY A 486 10.67 23.19 -25.19
N ARG A 487 9.91 22.97 -26.26
CA ARG A 487 8.49 22.56 -26.28
C ARG A 487 8.21 21.28 -25.48
N CYS A 488 7.12 21.27 -24.72
CA CYS A 488 6.37 20.06 -24.44
C CYS A 488 5.40 19.80 -25.59
N ASP A 489 5.47 18.62 -26.20
CA ASP A 489 4.48 18.17 -27.18
C ASP A 489 3.20 17.72 -26.47
N LEU A 490 2.24 18.65 -26.35
CA LEU A 490 0.83 18.31 -26.21
C LEU A 490 0.21 18.18 -27.62
N PRO A 491 -0.74 17.25 -27.84
CA PRO A 491 -1.40 17.12 -29.13
C PRO A 491 -2.09 18.44 -29.49
N LYS A 492 -1.87 18.91 -30.74
CA LYS A 492 -2.48 20.14 -31.23
C LYS A 492 -4.00 19.99 -31.22
N HIS A 493 -4.70 21.00 -30.74
CA HIS A 493 -6.15 21.12 -30.96
C HIS A 493 -6.46 21.04 -32.46
N GLN A 494 -7.20 20.01 -32.86
CA GLN A 494 -7.88 19.95 -34.14
C GLN A 494 -9.31 20.44 -33.92
N CYS A 495 -9.66 21.57 -34.55
CA CYS A 495 -11.05 21.98 -34.64
C CYS A 495 -11.71 21.12 -35.72
N LEU A 496 -12.70 20.32 -35.33
CA LEU A 496 -13.53 19.58 -36.27
C LEU A 496 -14.63 20.50 -36.83
N ASP A 497 -14.93 20.36 -38.11
CA ASP A 497 -16.02 21.10 -38.76
C ASP A 497 -17.39 20.47 -38.45
N LYS A 498 -18.47 21.24 -38.60
CA LYS A 498 -19.83 20.82 -38.20
C LYS A 498 -20.30 19.53 -38.87
N HIS A 499 -19.74 19.21 -40.04
CA HIS A 499 -20.08 18.03 -40.84
C HIS A 499 -19.25 16.77 -40.47
N GLU A 500 -18.20 16.92 -39.65
CA GLU A 500 -17.34 15.82 -39.20
C GLU A 500 -17.88 15.15 -37.91
N VAL A 501 -18.80 15.81 -37.20
CA VAL A 501 -19.45 15.30 -35.99
C VAL A 501 -20.56 14.30 -36.35
N ARG A 502 -20.28 13.00 -36.20
CA ARG A 502 -21.29 11.93 -36.32
C ARG A 502 -21.82 11.51 -34.94
N PRO A 503 -23.12 11.18 -34.78
CA PRO A 503 -23.64 10.66 -33.51
C PRO A 503 -23.08 9.28 -33.21
N GLY A 504 -22.50 9.11 -32.03
CA GLY A 504 -22.03 7.84 -31.48
C GLY A 504 -22.23 7.78 -29.96
N PRO A 505 -22.11 6.61 -29.31
CA PRO A 505 -22.36 6.47 -27.88
C PRO A 505 -21.35 7.26 -27.03
N VAL A 506 -21.85 8.01 -26.06
CA VAL A 506 -21.06 8.94 -25.22
C VAL A 506 -20.32 8.18 -24.10
N PRO A 507 -18.99 8.31 -23.94
CA PRO A 507 -18.26 7.72 -22.82
C PRO A 507 -18.60 8.38 -21.48
N LYS A 508 -18.85 7.59 -20.44
CA LYS A 508 -19.30 8.08 -19.11
C LYS A 508 -18.26 8.85 -18.28
N TYR A 509 -17.02 9.00 -18.75
CA TYR A 509 -15.92 9.60 -17.97
C TYR A 509 -15.07 10.64 -18.75
N MET A 510 -15.68 11.40 -19.65
CA MET A 510 -15.09 12.69 -20.06
C MET A 510 -15.70 13.83 -19.23
N GLY A 511 -14.85 14.60 -18.57
CA GLY A 511 -15.20 15.95 -18.14
C GLY A 511 -15.53 16.81 -19.36
N TRP A 512 -16.64 17.54 -19.30
CA TRP A 512 -17.24 18.22 -20.44
C TRP A 512 -16.29 19.23 -21.12
N HIS A 513 -15.91 18.97 -22.37
CA HIS A 513 -15.30 19.96 -23.26
C HIS A 513 -16.00 20.00 -24.63
N TYR A 514 -17.25 20.49 -24.60
CA TYR A 514 -17.92 21.00 -25.79
C TYR A 514 -18.54 22.36 -25.49
N THR A 515 -18.01 23.40 -26.12
CA THR A 515 -18.68 24.69 -26.25
C THR A 515 -18.98 24.89 -27.73
N ALA A 516 -20.19 24.52 -28.15
CA ALA A 516 -20.74 25.00 -29.42
C ALA A 516 -20.83 26.53 -29.36
N LYS A 517 -20.53 27.21 -30.48
CA LYS A 517 -20.25 28.65 -30.49
C LYS A 517 -21.46 29.52 -30.13
N ASP A 518 -22.69 29.00 -30.22
CA ASP A 518 -23.95 29.75 -30.13
C ASP A 518 -25.05 29.00 -29.34
N ALA A 519 -24.73 28.40 -28.18
CA ALA A 519 -25.72 27.73 -27.32
C ALA A 519 -26.34 28.73 -26.30
N PRO A 520 -27.68 28.94 -26.27
CA PRO A 520 -28.31 29.93 -25.39
C PRO A 520 -28.40 29.47 -23.92
N GLU A 521 -28.35 30.44 -23.00
CA GLU A 521 -28.35 30.21 -21.55
C GLU A 521 -29.69 29.68 -21.00
N HIS A 522 -29.78 28.37 -20.74
CA HIS A 522 -30.50 27.86 -19.56
C HIS A 522 -30.11 26.42 -19.21
N GLN A 523 -30.24 26.05 -17.92
CA GLN A 523 -29.71 24.82 -17.29
C GLN A 523 -28.16 24.88 -17.12
N LEU A 524 -27.59 24.74 -15.93
CA LEU A 524 -27.96 23.83 -14.84
C LEU A 524 -28.03 24.50 -13.45
N ARG A 525 -29.12 24.23 -12.72
CA ARG A 525 -29.16 24.19 -11.25
C ARG A 525 -28.48 22.85 -10.83
N CYS A 526 -27.86 22.65 -9.66
CA CYS A 526 -28.01 23.26 -8.34
C CYS A 526 -26.73 23.01 -7.49
N GLY A 527 -26.46 23.87 -6.49
CA GLY A 527 -25.76 23.47 -5.25
C GLY A 527 -24.30 23.91 -5.05
N TRP A 528 -24.07 25.12 -4.52
CA TRP A 528 -23.63 25.35 -3.12
C TRP A 528 -23.64 26.87 -2.80
N ARG A 529 -23.52 27.24 -1.51
CA ARG A 529 -23.87 28.57 -0.94
C ARG A 529 -22.65 29.31 -0.32
N PRO A 530 -22.77 30.58 0.16
CA PRO A 530 -21.83 31.63 -0.22
C PRO A 530 -20.86 32.11 0.87
N GLY A 531 -19.78 32.80 0.45
CA GLY A 531 -18.89 33.56 1.34
C GLY A 531 -18.05 34.59 0.59
N HIS A 532 -18.35 35.88 0.79
CA HIS A 532 -17.55 37.08 0.51
C HIS A 532 -16.56 37.08 -0.68
N ILE A 533 -17.02 37.55 -1.85
CA ILE A 533 -16.14 38.06 -2.91
C ILE A 533 -15.79 39.52 -2.62
N ALA A 534 -14.55 39.80 -2.24
CA ALA A 534 -14.02 41.17 -2.19
C ALA A 534 -13.68 41.67 -3.60
N CYS A 535 -14.13 42.89 -3.94
CA CYS A 535 -13.97 43.47 -5.28
C CYS A 535 -12.56 44.02 -5.51
N PRO A 536 -11.87 43.57 -6.58
CA PRO A 536 -11.33 44.53 -7.55
C PRO A 536 -11.71 44.21 -9.01
N VAL A 537 -12.36 43.07 -9.27
CA VAL A 537 -12.64 42.59 -10.64
C VAL A 537 -13.88 43.27 -11.24
N LEU A 538 -14.94 43.51 -10.46
CA LEU A 538 -16.18 44.11 -10.95
C LEU A 538 -15.99 45.56 -11.47
N ARG A 539 -15.05 46.33 -10.90
CA ARG A 539 -14.73 47.69 -11.39
C ARG A 539 -14.00 47.74 -12.74
N ARG A 540 -13.55 46.61 -13.31
CA ARG A 540 -12.92 46.58 -14.65
C ARG A 540 -13.85 46.14 -15.77
N ILE A 541 -15.05 45.65 -15.46
CA ILE A 541 -16.03 45.23 -16.46
C ILE A 541 -16.89 46.44 -16.90
N GLU A 542 -17.13 47.41 -16.02
CA GLU A 542 -17.93 48.62 -16.31
C GLU A 542 -17.25 49.67 -17.22
N GLN A 543 -16.00 49.47 -17.66
CA GLN A 543 -15.25 50.50 -18.42
C GLN A 543 -15.05 50.21 -19.91
N HIS A 544 -15.56 49.09 -20.45
CA HIS A 544 -15.52 48.78 -21.89
C HIS A 544 -16.88 48.33 -22.42
N ASN A 545 -17.77 49.29 -22.69
CA ASN A 545 -18.65 49.30 -23.87
C ASN A 545 -19.42 50.64 -23.98
N CYS A 546 -18.72 51.71 -24.37
CA CYS A 546 -19.38 52.86 -24.99
C CYS A 546 -19.36 52.68 -26.51
N MET A 547 -20.51 52.37 -27.12
CA MET A 547 -20.82 52.84 -28.48
C MET A 547 -22.33 52.81 -28.78
N LYS A 548 -22.81 54.01 -29.10
CA LYS A 548 -23.99 54.35 -29.93
C LYS A 548 -25.40 54.12 -29.36
N SER A 549 -25.95 55.26 -28.96
CA SER A 549 -27.35 55.66 -29.04
C SER A 549 -28.05 55.29 -30.35
N SER A 550 -29.25 54.72 -30.22
CA SER A 550 -30.43 55.13 -31.02
C SER A 550 -31.72 54.57 -30.38
N GLU A 551 -32.67 55.49 -30.17
CA GLU A 551 -34.13 55.26 -30.07
C GLU A 551 -34.82 54.85 -28.75
N CYS A 552 -36.00 55.45 -28.60
CA CYS A 552 -37.10 55.26 -27.65
C CYS A 552 -37.05 55.95 -26.27
N SER A 553 -38.20 56.53 -25.91
CA SER A 553 -38.35 57.69 -25.01
C SER A 553 -39.17 57.34 -23.73
N PRO A 554 -39.72 58.28 -22.92
CA PRO A 554 -39.57 58.23 -21.47
C PRO A 554 -40.81 57.72 -20.71
N CYS A 555 -40.66 57.53 -19.39
CA CYS A 555 -41.79 57.48 -18.46
C CYS A 555 -41.55 58.33 -17.20
N VAL A 556 -42.67 58.72 -16.57
CA VAL A 556 -42.84 60.01 -15.88
C VAL A 556 -42.65 59.91 -14.36
N SER A 557 -42.20 61.00 -13.75
CA SER A 557 -42.06 61.19 -12.30
C SER A 557 -43.36 61.60 -11.59
N SER A 558 -43.66 60.95 -10.46
CA SER A 558 -44.61 61.38 -9.41
C SER A 558 -44.35 60.53 -8.14
N CYS A 559 -44.52 60.98 -6.89
CA CYS A 559 -44.81 62.30 -6.34
C CYS A 559 -44.30 62.41 -4.88
N ALA A 560 -43.87 63.62 -4.48
CA ALA A 560 -44.11 64.30 -3.18
C ALA A 560 -43.70 63.71 -1.78
N LYS A 561 -43.58 64.66 -0.83
CA LYS A 561 -43.03 64.66 0.57
C LYS A 561 -44.18 64.91 1.61
N PRO A 562 -44.00 65.09 2.96
CA PRO A 562 -43.04 64.58 3.98
C PRO A 562 -43.73 64.05 5.32
N PRO A 563 -43.45 64.43 6.62
CA PRO A 563 -43.18 63.44 7.70
C PRO A 563 -43.92 63.57 9.08
N CYS A 564 -43.74 62.59 10.00
CA CYS A 564 -44.03 62.59 11.46
C CYS A 564 -43.36 61.37 12.17
N TYR A 565 -43.12 61.24 13.50
CA TYR A 565 -42.80 62.19 14.60
C TYR A 565 -42.02 61.44 15.75
N LYS A 566 -42.27 61.66 17.07
CA LYS A 566 -41.72 60.90 18.24
C LYS A 566 -42.84 60.55 19.30
N PRO A 567 -42.58 60.32 20.62
CA PRO A 567 -42.51 59.00 21.29
C PRO A 567 -43.47 58.82 22.51
N CYS A 568 -43.52 57.65 23.19
CA CYS A 568 -43.63 57.56 24.68
C CYS A 568 -43.77 56.15 25.33
N CYS A 569 -43.36 56.09 26.62
CA CYS A 569 -43.81 55.21 27.73
C CYS A 569 -43.31 53.75 27.89
N MET A 570 -43.30 53.30 29.16
CA MET A 570 -42.55 52.17 29.74
C MET A 570 -43.47 51.34 30.71
N PRO A 571 -43.00 50.41 31.58
CA PRO A 571 -43.52 49.03 31.72
C PRO A 571 -44.43 48.79 32.96
N PRO A 572 -44.85 47.54 33.31
CA PRO A 572 -44.03 46.71 34.24
C PRO A 572 -44.17 45.15 34.19
N LYS A 573 -43.14 44.48 34.75
CA LYS A 573 -43.09 43.20 35.52
C LYS A 573 -44.09 42.03 35.25
N CYS A 574 -43.56 40.81 35.04
CA CYS A 574 -43.60 39.70 36.03
C CYS A 574 -42.81 38.44 35.59
N VAL A 575 -42.61 37.48 36.52
CA VAL A 575 -41.72 36.30 36.40
C VAL A 575 -42.51 34.98 36.44
N ALA A 576 -42.11 33.98 35.66
CA ALA A 576 -42.38 32.54 35.89
C ALA A 576 -41.32 31.65 35.20
N VAL A 577 -41.20 30.38 35.60
CA VAL A 577 -40.02 29.51 35.37
C VAL A 577 -40.40 28.19 34.66
N CYS A 578 -39.41 27.58 33.97
CA CYS A 578 -39.36 26.20 33.42
C CYS A 578 -40.09 25.89 32.10
N PRO A 579 -39.71 24.82 31.35
CA PRO A 579 -38.42 24.09 31.36
C PRO A 579 -37.82 23.78 29.95
N SER A 580 -36.48 23.75 29.90
CA SER A 580 -35.61 22.82 29.13
C SER A 580 -35.73 22.58 27.60
N ILE A 581 -34.54 22.59 26.96
CA ILE A 581 -34.11 22.04 25.64
C ILE A 581 -34.58 22.77 24.34
N PRO A 582 -33.85 22.65 23.19
CA PRO A 582 -32.82 23.65 22.87
C PRO A 582 -32.91 24.25 21.46
N THR A 583 -32.79 25.58 21.32
CA THR A 583 -32.57 26.19 20.01
C THR A 583 -31.67 27.44 20.05
N CYS A 584 -30.74 27.45 19.09
CA CYS A 584 -30.08 28.61 18.48
C CYS A 584 -29.32 29.63 19.36
N CYS A 585 -28.03 29.75 19.04
CA CYS A 585 -27.23 30.96 19.19
C CYS A 585 -27.00 31.49 20.61
N LYS A 586 -26.19 30.76 21.39
CA LYS A 586 -25.14 31.40 22.19
C LYS A 586 -23.78 30.98 21.67
N THR A 587 -22.96 31.94 21.30
CA THR A 587 -21.50 31.76 21.20
C THR A 587 -20.97 31.30 22.55
N PRO A 588 -20.17 30.23 22.63
CA PRO A 588 -19.28 30.04 23.76
C PRO A 588 -18.33 31.24 23.85
N PRO A 589 -17.96 31.70 25.05
CA PRO A 589 -16.93 32.73 25.17
C PRO A 589 -15.61 32.20 24.60
N CYS A 590 -14.91 33.03 23.82
CA CYS A 590 -13.50 32.76 23.51
C CYS A 590 -12.73 32.78 24.83
N ASN A 591 -12.43 31.61 25.39
CA ASN A 591 -11.46 31.51 26.47
C ASN A 591 -10.15 32.11 25.96
N GLN A 592 -9.66 33.16 26.62
CA GLN A 592 -8.34 33.70 26.32
C GLN A 592 -7.30 32.59 26.54
N PRO A 593 -6.29 32.43 25.65
CA PRO A 593 -5.25 31.44 25.84
C PRO A 593 -4.49 31.74 27.15
N SER A 594 -4.67 30.89 28.15
CA SER A 594 -3.96 30.97 29.42
C SER A 594 -2.78 29.99 29.40
N ILE A 595 -1.56 30.53 29.40
CA ILE A 595 -0.34 29.74 29.58
C ILE A 595 0.12 29.94 31.02
N ARG A 596 0.24 28.85 31.78
CA ARG A 596 0.74 28.88 33.15
C ARG A 596 2.07 28.12 33.22
N ILE A 597 3.11 28.84 33.63
CA ILE A 597 4.46 28.28 33.76
C ILE A 597 4.83 28.29 35.23
N VAL A 598 5.12 27.11 35.77
CA VAL A 598 5.49 26.92 37.17
C VAL A 598 6.94 26.45 37.21
N ARG A 599 7.85 27.33 37.64
CA ARG A 599 9.23 26.96 38.00
C ARG A 599 9.26 26.55 39.47
N HIS A 600 9.83 25.40 39.78
CA HIS A 600 10.06 25.00 41.16
C HIS A 600 11.33 25.69 41.71
N GLY A 601 11.14 26.89 42.28
CA GLY A 601 12.18 27.68 42.93
C GLY A 601 12.72 28.86 42.10
N GLY A 602 12.91 30.02 42.74
CA GLY A 602 13.44 31.25 42.15
C GLY A 602 12.36 32.30 41.78
N ARG A 603 12.69 33.59 41.97
CA ARG A 603 11.86 34.73 41.51
C ARG A 603 12.23 35.11 40.07
N TYR A 604 11.28 35.67 39.32
CA TYR A 604 11.52 36.23 37.99
C TYR A 604 10.59 37.40 37.68
N THR A 605 11.02 38.26 36.76
CA THR A 605 10.26 39.40 36.22
C THR A 605 9.95 39.12 34.75
N ILE A 606 8.69 39.27 34.33
CA ILE A 606 8.29 38.99 32.94
C ILE A 606 8.50 40.25 32.07
N SER A 607 9.34 40.15 31.05
CA SER A 607 9.59 41.22 30.07
C SER A 607 9.24 40.77 28.65
N THR A 608 8.09 41.19 28.14
CA THR A 608 7.73 41.04 26.73
C THR A 608 8.22 42.25 25.92
N LYS A 609 9.45 42.20 25.41
CA LYS A 609 9.93 43.13 24.37
C LYS A 609 9.90 42.44 22.99
N PRO A 610 9.37 43.08 21.94
CA PRO A 610 9.39 42.51 20.60
C PRO A 610 10.83 42.50 20.08
N SER A 611 11.33 41.34 19.67
CA SER A 611 12.59 41.24 18.95
C SER A 611 12.46 41.87 17.57
N ASN A 612 13.37 42.79 17.23
CA ASN A 612 13.45 43.42 15.91
C ASN A 612 13.85 42.38 14.84
N ILE A 613 12.88 41.65 14.32
CA ILE A 613 13.00 40.84 13.11
C ILE A 613 11.92 41.31 12.13
N SER A 614 12.34 42.13 11.16
CA SER A 614 11.50 42.81 10.16
C SER A 614 10.91 41.89 9.08
N ASN A 615 10.79 40.58 9.36
CA ASN A 615 10.29 39.54 8.45
C ASN A 615 9.06 38.78 8.98
N ALA A 616 8.33 39.35 9.96
CA ALA A 616 7.02 38.84 10.34
C ALA A 616 5.93 39.37 9.39
N PRO A 617 5.21 38.52 8.63
CA PRO A 617 4.09 38.97 7.81
C PRO A 617 2.92 39.39 8.72
N SER A 618 2.40 40.59 8.51
CA SER A 618 1.23 41.10 9.22
C SER A 618 -0.05 40.40 8.75
N GLY A 619 -0.42 39.33 9.45
CA GLY A 619 -1.67 38.58 9.33
C GLY A 619 -2.09 38.01 10.68
N PRO A 620 -3.38 37.71 10.90
CA PRO A 620 -3.87 37.30 12.21
C PRO A 620 -3.45 35.85 12.53
N TYR A 621 -2.67 35.71 13.61
CA TYR A 621 -2.14 34.45 14.19
C TYR A 621 -1.02 33.80 13.34
N PRO A 622 0.11 33.35 13.94
CA PRO A 622 0.17 32.64 15.22
C PRO A 622 0.86 33.41 16.37
N LEU A 623 0.48 33.07 17.61
CA LEU A 623 1.15 33.53 18.84
C LEU A 623 2.34 32.61 19.14
N LYS A 624 3.56 33.07 18.83
CA LYS A 624 4.80 32.35 19.13
C LYS A 624 5.38 32.80 20.46
N TYR A 625 5.26 31.97 21.49
CA TYR A 625 5.86 32.23 22.80
C TYR A 625 7.24 31.60 22.89
N VAL A 626 8.22 32.38 23.34
CA VAL A 626 9.58 31.94 23.67
C VAL A 626 9.89 32.50 25.04
N LEU A 627 10.21 31.65 26.01
CA LEU A 627 10.87 32.09 27.24
C LEU A 627 12.37 31.96 27.02
N ASN A 628 13.09 33.06 27.24
CA ASN A 628 14.51 33.02 27.55
C ASN A 628 14.63 33.10 29.07
N THR A 629 15.42 32.22 29.66
CA THR A 629 15.99 32.41 31.00
C THR A 629 17.31 33.15 30.84
N ASP A 630 17.59 34.13 31.69
CA ASP A 630 18.89 34.83 31.66
C ASP A 630 20.05 33.83 31.87
N ASP A 631 21.16 34.01 31.15
CA ASP A 631 22.16 32.98 30.83
C ASP A 631 23.12 32.55 31.97
N ASP A 632 22.90 32.98 33.23
CA ASP A 632 23.93 32.94 34.30
C ASP A 632 23.68 31.94 35.48
N ASP A 633 22.69 31.05 35.43
CA ASP A 633 22.43 30.06 36.51
C ASP A 633 22.67 28.59 36.07
N GLU A 634 23.86 28.04 36.37
CA GLU A 634 24.18 26.61 36.25
C GLU A 634 23.43 25.74 37.30
N THR A 635 22.11 25.56 37.18
CA THR A 635 21.41 24.50 37.92
C THR A 635 20.29 23.83 37.11
N ASN A 636 20.11 22.53 37.33
CA ASN A 636 19.09 21.67 36.69
C ASN A 636 17.65 22.05 37.10
N ALA A 637 17.15 23.21 36.68
CA ALA A 637 15.76 23.61 36.85
C ALA A 637 14.84 22.77 35.94
N LYS A 638 13.85 22.11 36.54
CA LYS A 638 12.75 21.46 35.79
C LYS A 638 11.59 22.43 35.65
N PHE A 639 11.00 22.46 34.46
CA PHE A 639 9.87 23.32 34.13
C PHE A 639 8.65 22.49 33.73
N SER A 640 7.50 22.87 34.29
CA SER A 640 6.19 22.33 33.94
C SER A 640 5.39 23.40 33.21
N VAL A 641 4.82 23.06 32.06
CA VAL A 641 3.96 23.96 31.29
C VAL A 641 2.59 23.34 31.11
N GLU A 642 1.60 23.98 31.72
CA GLU A 642 0.18 23.76 31.46
C GLU A 642 -0.27 24.77 30.40
N ALA A 643 -0.71 24.27 29.26
CA ALA A 643 -1.31 25.08 28.20
C ALA A 643 -2.72 24.57 27.88
N LYS A 644 -3.69 25.49 27.89
CA LYS A 644 -5.09 25.21 27.52
C LYS A 644 -5.53 26.07 26.35
N PHE A 645 -6.02 25.42 25.30
CA PHE A 645 -6.61 26.09 24.13
C PHE A 645 -7.87 25.34 23.68
N ASN A 646 -9.03 25.99 23.82
CA ASN A 646 -10.35 25.35 23.74
C ASN A 646 -10.45 24.12 24.69
N ASP A 647 -10.91 22.98 24.20
CA ASP A 647 -11.10 21.75 24.97
C ASP A 647 -9.83 20.87 25.07
N TYR A 648 -8.71 21.31 24.48
CA TYR A 648 -7.43 20.60 24.53
C TYR A 648 -6.58 21.12 25.68
N ASN A 649 -6.19 20.21 26.58
CA ASN A 649 -5.17 20.42 27.59
C ASN A 649 -3.87 19.74 27.14
N PHE A 650 -2.74 20.41 27.27
CA PHE A 650 -1.41 19.83 27.05
C PHE A 650 -0.55 20.03 28.29
N ASP A 651 -0.07 18.92 28.84
CA ASP A 651 0.94 18.88 29.91
C ASP A 651 2.29 18.48 29.31
N TYR A 652 3.29 19.35 29.48
CA TYR A 652 4.66 19.06 29.05
C TYR A 652 5.66 19.44 30.14
N THR A 653 6.54 18.49 30.48
CA THR A 653 7.63 18.69 31.43
C THR A 653 8.96 18.49 30.70
N SER A 654 9.86 19.47 30.78
CA SER A 654 11.17 19.40 30.13
C SER A 654 12.28 19.91 31.03
N SER A 655 13.49 19.39 30.81
CA SER A 655 14.75 19.88 31.35
C SER A 655 15.52 20.77 30.36
N GLN A 656 14.93 21.08 29.21
CA GLN A 656 15.52 22.00 28.22
C GLN A 656 15.04 23.42 28.47
N SER A 657 15.96 24.39 28.37
CA SER A 657 15.73 25.82 28.63
C SER A 657 14.88 26.54 27.58
N SER A 658 14.51 25.88 26.47
CA SER A 658 13.57 26.42 25.49
C SER A 658 12.71 25.32 24.85
N PHE A 659 11.47 25.67 24.51
CA PHE A 659 10.50 24.84 23.82
C PHE A 659 9.55 25.74 23.01
N VAL A 660 8.93 25.19 21.96
CA VAL A 660 8.01 25.91 21.08
C VAL A 660 6.67 25.18 21.05
N LEU A 661 5.58 25.90 21.33
CA LEU A 661 4.22 25.41 21.19
C LEU A 661 3.61 26.04 19.92
N ASP A 662 3.15 25.20 18.99
CA ASP A 662 2.45 25.61 17.77
C ASP A 662 0.99 25.12 17.83
N PHE A 663 0.05 26.03 17.59
CA PHE A 663 -1.40 25.80 17.68
C PHE A 663 -2.10 25.94 16.31
N SER A 664 -1.36 25.83 15.21
CA SER A 664 -1.86 26.03 13.85
C SER A 664 -2.71 24.84 13.34
N PRO A 665 -3.98 25.02 12.93
CA PRO A 665 -4.74 23.97 12.25
C PRO A 665 -4.35 23.83 10.76
N PRO A 666 -4.62 22.68 10.11
CA PRO A 666 -4.03 22.39 8.79
C PRO A 666 -4.67 23.13 7.60
N GLU A 667 -3.85 23.99 6.97
CA GLU A 667 -3.87 24.57 5.60
C GLU A 667 -5.17 25.12 4.95
N ALA A 668 -5.08 26.38 4.49
CA ALA A 668 -5.51 26.81 3.15
C ALA A 668 -4.74 28.08 2.70
N ARG A 669 -4.33 28.18 1.42
CA ARG A 669 -3.45 29.26 0.89
C ARG A 669 -4.16 30.20 -0.09
N CYS A 670 -3.77 31.48 -0.14
CA CYS A 670 -3.71 32.26 -1.39
C CYS A 670 -2.95 33.59 -1.25
N PHE A 671 -2.05 33.91 -2.20
CA PHE A 671 -1.48 35.25 -2.40
C PHE A 671 -1.40 35.59 -3.90
N LYS A 672 -1.52 36.88 -4.24
CA LYS A 672 -1.07 37.44 -5.53
C LYS A 672 -0.54 38.87 -5.34
N PRO A 673 0.65 39.22 -5.86
CA PRO A 673 1.26 40.54 -5.70
C PRO A 673 0.90 41.53 -6.83
N CYS A 674 1.18 42.81 -6.60
CA CYS A 674 1.16 43.91 -7.59
C CYS A 674 2.46 44.76 -7.48
N PRO A 675 2.73 45.77 -8.33
CA PRO A 675 3.83 45.70 -9.29
C PRO A 675 5.13 46.44 -8.90
N LYS A 676 6.20 46.17 -9.68
CA LYS A 676 7.58 46.68 -9.51
C LYS A 676 7.74 48.21 -9.64
N ARG A 677 8.54 48.78 -8.74
CA ARG A 677 9.69 49.74 -8.92
C ARG A 677 10.28 49.95 -7.51
N SER A 678 11.58 50.16 -7.27
CA SER A 678 12.73 50.46 -8.14
C SER A 678 13.99 49.67 -7.72
N THR A 679 14.98 49.60 -8.61
CA THR A 679 16.29 49.00 -8.33
C THR A 679 17.18 49.91 -7.49
N SER A 680 18.13 49.31 -6.76
CA SER A 680 19.41 49.89 -6.28
C SER A 680 19.40 51.14 -5.40
N CYS A 681 19.56 50.92 -4.09
CA CYS A 681 20.49 51.71 -3.27
C CYS A 681 21.66 50.81 -2.87
N LEU A 682 22.90 51.28 -3.05
CA LEU A 682 24.07 50.63 -2.48
C LEU A 682 24.17 50.91 -0.97
N LEU A 683 24.88 50.02 -0.27
CA LEU A 683 25.41 50.28 1.06
C LEU A 683 26.35 51.49 1.06
N CYS A 684 26.19 52.38 2.03
CA CYS A 684 27.30 53.17 2.57
C CYS A 684 27.55 52.73 4.02
N LYS A 685 28.81 52.49 4.34
CA LYS A 685 29.31 52.03 5.64
C LYS A 685 29.72 53.21 6.53
N ILE A 686 29.54 53.02 7.83
CA ILE A 686 30.51 53.23 8.92
C ILE A 686 31.29 54.56 8.96
N ASP A 687 31.05 55.30 10.05
CA ASP A 687 31.90 56.26 10.78
C ASP A 687 32.54 57.46 10.05
N GLY A 688 32.66 58.57 10.79
CA GLY A 688 33.05 59.87 10.26
C GLY A 688 34.42 60.38 10.71
N LYS A 689 34.99 61.26 9.86
CA LYS A 689 36.26 62.03 9.99
C LYS A 689 37.54 61.19 9.78
N CYS A 690 38.61 61.66 9.15
CA CYS A 690 39.00 62.86 8.35
C CYS A 690 40.48 62.61 7.89
N PRO A 691 41.26 63.55 7.33
CA PRO A 691 41.03 64.61 6.33
C PRO A 691 42.07 64.55 5.16
N LYS A 692 42.02 65.56 4.27
CA LYS A 692 42.91 65.88 3.13
C LYS A 692 42.75 65.02 1.87
#